data_AF-A0A348NWG3-F1
#
_entry.id   AF-A0A348NWG3-F1
#
_cell.length_a   1.000
_cell.length_b   1.000
_cell.length_c   1.000
_cell.angle_alpha   90.00
_cell.angle_beta   90.00
_cell.angle_gamma   90.00
#
_symmetry.space_group_name_H-M   'P 1'
#
loop_
_entity.id
_entity.type
_entity.pdbx_description
1 polymer ?
#
loop_
_entity_poly.entity_id
_entity_poly.type
_entity_poly.pdbx_seq_one_letter_code
_entity_poly.pdbx_strand_id
1 'polypeptide(L)'
;MENKESLGRLIRDLRERAKEIKCLYQTQELLNDQTMSSESLCKEIAKILPPGFQYPDVCRAKIVFGGKSYFEQEFEETKWELVSNIIVRNEIIGQIKVFYTEERPNEDNGPFLKEEKKLLDSIADQFGMQILHKQLKSVFEEGQQKFKEKKSEWWIILDLLKRTDPRLLVNIAQKMLNYLCLSGISEAERFLDEFNPSFKKKTELFKDNNFPMSVVETYDILNKSSHVFDIASRHISEEDILDSIQKWIKEDRSGFMVNILENMSSSLSEISNAIERYHHLSSQGLELSKPRAKSFRVALTRRILTDQPGFIEIAKEHVRVDDFNNLMKTIIHPADSHGKIGGKSSGLFLAQHILKNSSADKDLSEKIKFPKSWYITSDGLLEFMNYNSLEDIVEQKYKDISQVRQEYPYVIHVFKNSTFPPDMIKGLTLALEDLGEDPLIVRSSSLLEDRLGTSFAGKYKSLFIANQGTREERLNQLTDAITEVYASTFGPDPIEYRDEHALLDYLEEMGIIIQQVVGNRIGNYFMPSFAGVAFSSNDFRWSPRLESDDGLIRIVPGLGTRAVDRISDDYTAMISPGKPELRVNSTIEEKIKYSPKKLDVINLKTGKFETIELNSLLEESGSEYPFINNIVSEVDDKHLRTPRSIGHDYTKNLHIATFEGLLTKTTIVSEVKALLDLFKEKYNSPIDIEFAHDGKNIYILQCRPQSFNEDSQPAEIPENVLKKNILFTAEKHISNGLVPDVTHLVYVDPQEYSEITSHDDLLSIGKVVGKLNKILPKRQFILMGPGRWGSRGDIKLGVSVTYSDINNTSMLIEIAKKRDQYVPELSFGTHFFQDLVEANIKYLPLYPDDNRSVFNDKFIVSSKNHLSEILPDYSHLEKIIKVIDISEATGGNNLHIYMNSQLQKASGMFSEPTGHVSLKRKRSSTEYRAVKTDIHWKWRLNYAQEIALALDPEKFGVKEFYIFGSVKNATAGPLSDIDIIIHFSGTENQKRDLINWLDGWDRCLTRVNFYNTGHKTDKILDIHFITDSDILKKTSYALKIGALTDAARPLQLKITTKEV
;
A
#
# COMPACT_ATOMS: atom_id res chain seq x y z
N MET A 1 18.46 -31.17 38.89
CA MET A 1 18.44 -32.51 38.26
C MET A 1 17.69 -32.48 36.93
N GLU A 2 16.66 -31.65 36.76
CA GLU A 2 15.87 -31.47 35.52
C GLU A 2 16.69 -31.10 34.26
N ASN A 3 17.78 -30.31 34.38
CA ASN A 3 18.59 -29.93 33.22
C ASN A 3 19.41 -31.10 32.62
N LYS A 4 19.73 -32.14 33.40
CA LYS A 4 20.39 -33.36 32.88
C LYS A 4 19.40 -34.31 32.21
N GLU A 5 18.15 -34.32 32.66
CA GLU A 5 17.07 -35.11 32.03
C GLU A 5 16.60 -34.49 30.71
N SER A 6 16.53 -33.16 30.62
CA SER A 6 16.21 -32.41 29.38
C SER A 6 17.24 -32.64 28.27
N LEU A 7 18.54 -32.51 28.59
CA LEU A 7 19.61 -32.79 27.63
C LEU A 7 19.64 -34.28 27.23
N GLY A 8 19.34 -35.18 28.18
CA GLY A 8 19.21 -36.61 27.93
C GLY A 8 18.05 -36.95 26.98
N ARG A 9 16.90 -36.28 27.11
CA ARG A 9 15.76 -36.42 26.18
C ARG A 9 16.10 -35.87 24.79
N LEU A 10 16.71 -34.69 24.70
CA LEU A 10 17.09 -34.09 23.41
C LEU A 10 18.11 -34.96 22.64
N ILE A 11 19.11 -35.51 23.33
CA ILE A 11 20.10 -36.42 22.73
C ILE A 11 19.45 -37.74 22.31
N ARG A 12 18.48 -38.23 23.08
CA ARG A 12 17.70 -39.42 22.74
C ARG A 12 16.87 -39.17 21.47
N ASP A 13 16.14 -38.07 21.40
CA ASP A 13 15.28 -37.71 20.27
C ASP A 13 16.10 -37.47 18.98
N LEU A 14 17.29 -36.85 19.10
CA LEU A 14 18.22 -36.71 17.97
C LEU A 14 18.79 -38.05 17.50
N ARG A 15 19.05 -38.99 18.41
CA ARG A 15 19.52 -40.34 18.06
C ARG A 15 18.42 -41.16 17.38
N GLU A 16 17.20 -41.11 17.88
CA GLU A 16 16.06 -41.78 17.24
C GLU A 16 15.81 -41.19 15.84
N ARG A 17 15.83 -39.86 15.71
CA ARG A 17 15.70 -39.20 14.39
C ARG A 17 16.83 -39.54 13.43
N ALA A 18 18.06 -39.73 13.91
CA ALA A 18 19.17 -40.19 13.09
C ALA A 18 18.98 -41.65 12.60
N LYS A 19 18.40 -42.53 13.43
CA LYS A 19 18.04 -43.90 13.02
C LYS A 19 16.92 -43.90 11.98
N GLU A 20 15.88 -43.09 12.18
CA GLU A 20 14.76 -42.94 11.23
C GLU A 20 15.25 -42.45 9.86
N ILE A 21 16.07 -41.39 9.83
CA ILE A 21 16.63 -40.83 8.59
C ILE A 21 17.52 -41.87 7.90
N LYS A 22 18.35 -42.59 8.65
CA LYS A 22 19.20 -43.65 8.09
C LYS A 22 18.36 -44.79 7.51
N CYS A 23 17.29 -45.21 8.20
CA CYS A 23 16.37 -46.24 7.73
C CYS A 23 15.65 -45.80 6.45
N LEU A 24 15.15 -44.56 6.40
CA LEU A 24 14.54 -43.98 5.19
C LEU A 24 15.52 -43.93 4.02
N TYR A 25 16.75 -43.49 4.26
CA TYR A 25 17.78 -43.40 3.21
C TYR A 25 18.16 -44.78 2.66
N GLN A 26 18.37 -45.77 3.55
CA GLN A 26 18.67 -47.15 3.15
C GLN A 26 17.50 -47.81 2.40
N THR A 27 16.27 -47.52 2.84
CA THR A 27 15.05 -47.96 2.13
C THR A 27 15.01 -47.34 0.75
N GLN A 28 15.30 -46.05 0.62
CA GLN A 28 15.30 -45.33 -0.65
C GLN A 28 16.39 -45.84 -1.62
N GLU A 29 17.59 -46.15 -1.12
CA GLU A 29 18.65 -46.78 -1.93
C GLU A 29 18.21 -48.14 -2.47
N LEU A 30 17.60 -48.98 -1.64
CA LEU A 30 17.06 -50.29 -2.06
C LEU A 30 15.89 -50.17 -3.03
N LEU A 31 15.00 -49.20 -2.80
CA LEU A 31 13.88 -48.93 -3.70
C LEU A 31 14.38 -48.44 -5.06
N ASN A 32 15.45 -47.66 -5.12
CA ASN A 32 16.04 -47.15 -6.37
C ASN A 32 16.78 -48.22 -7.19
N ASP A 33 17.13 -49.37 -6.60
CA ASP A 33 17.74 -50.47 -7.34
C ASP A 33 16.72 -51.16 -8.27
N GLN A 34 16.87 -50.89 -9.56
CA GLN A 34 15.98 -51.39 -10.60
C GLN A 34 16.23 -52.87 -10.96
N THR A 35 17.32 -53.47 -10.48
CA THR A 35 17.69 -54.87 -10.80
C THR A 35 17.05 -55.89 -9.88
N MET A 36 16.56 -55.48 -8.70
CA MET A 36 15.99 -56.37 -7.70
C MET A 36 14.53 -56.75 -8.00
N SER A 37 14.19 -58.03 -7.79
CA SER A 37 12.79 -58.48 -7.85
C SER A 37 11.96 -57.92 -6.69
N SER A 38 10.64 -57.79 -6.86
CA SER A 38 9.75 -57.35 -5.77
C SER A 38 9.82 -58.26 -4.55
N GLU A 39 10.07 -59.56 -4.73
CA GLU A 39 10.23 -60.52 -3.62
C GLU A 39 11.55 -60.29 -2.85
N SER A 40 12.64 -60.04 -3.57
CA SER A 40 13.95 -59.71 -2.96
C SER A 40 13.89 -58.37 -2.21
N LEU A 41 13.19 -57.39 -2.79
CA LEU A 41 12.99 -56.08 -2.20
C LEU A 41 12.19 -56.16 -0.88
N CYS A 42 11.12 -56.96 -0.83
CA CYS A 42 10.39 -57.21 0.42
C CYS A 42 11.27 -57.81 1.52
N LYS A 43 12.18 -58.74 1.18
CA LYS A 43 13.09 -59.36 2.16
C LYS A 43 14.12 -58.37 2.70
N GLU A 44 14.73 -57.57 1.84
CA GLU A 44 15.70 -56.56 2.30
C GLU A 44 15.04 -55.44 3.10
N ILE A 45 13.82 -55.02 2.73
CA ILE A 45 13.09 -54.00 3.52
C ILE A 45 12.69 -54.57 4.90
N ALA A 46 12.27 -55.84 4.97
CA ALA A 46 12.01 -56.48 6.26
C ALA A 46 13.25 -56.55 7.18
N LYS A 47 14.46 -56.52 6.60
CA LYS A 47 15.74 -56.53 7.33
C LYS A 47 16.21 -55.15 7.77
N ILE A 48 15.93 -54.08 7.02
CA ILE A 48 16.35 -52.70 7.36
C ILE A 48 15.40 -51.97 8.32
N LEU A 49 14.17 -52.47 8.47
CA LEU A 49 13.16 -51.87 9.34
C LEU A 49 13.57 -51.93 10.84
N PRO A 50 13.98 -53.08 11.42
CA PRO A 50 14.26 -53.16 12.85
C PRO A 50 15.27 -52.13 13.41
N PRO A 51 16.40 -51.83 12.73
CA PRO A 51 17.33 -50.78 13.16
C PRO A 51 16.76 -49.35 13.22
N GLY A 52 15.65 -49.08 12.53
CA GLY A 52 14.98 -47.77 12.48
C GLY A 52 14.03 -47.51 13.65
N PHE A 53 13.79 -48.51 14.52
CA PHE A 53 12.87 -48.43 15.65
C PHE A 53 13.63 -48.26 16.97
N GLN A 54 12.93 -47.82 18.02
CA GLN A 54 13.44 -47.50 19.36
C GLN A 54 14.12 -48.71 20.01
N TYR A 55 13.58 -49.92 19.77
CA TYR A 55 14.12 -51.18 20.32
C TYR A 55 14.49 -52.19 19.21
N PRO A 56 15.62 -52.00 18.48
CA PRO A 56 15.99 -52.84 17.34
C PRO A 56 16.15 -54.33 17.67
N ASP A 57 16.70 -54.66 18.84
CA ASP A 57 17.07 -56.04 19.20
C ASP A 57 15.85 -56.98 19.30
N VAL A 58 14.72 -56.43 19.73
CA VAL A 58 13.43 -57.15 19.87
C VAL A 58 12.44 -56.78 18.76
N CYS A 59 12.84 -55.95 17.81
CA CYS A 59 12.00 -55.55 16.68
C CYS A 59 12.10 -56.59 15.57
N ARG A 60 10.95 -57.03 15.03
CA ARG A 60 10.86 -57.92 13.88
C ARG A 60 9.86 -57.36 12.88
N ALA A 61 10.20 -57.36 11.61
CA ALA A 61 9.33 -56.86 10.55
C ALA A 61 8.85 -57.99 9.63
N LYS A 62 7.61 -57.89 9.19
CA LYS A 62 6.94 -58.79 8.26
C LYS A 62 6.23 -57.97 7.19
N ILE A 63 6.53 -58.24 5.92
CA ILE A 63 5.85 -57.62 4.79
C ILE A 63 4.94 -58.67 4.15
N VAL A 64 3.66 -58.37 4.05
CA VAL A 64 2.67 -59.17 3.33
C VAL A 64 2.42 -58.52 1.98
N PHE A 65 2.76 -59.18 0.89
CA PHE A 65 2.62 -58.63 -0.46
C PHE A 65 2.25 -59.75 -1.44
N GLY A 66 1.21 -59.55 -2.25
CA GLY A 66 0.77 -60.54 -3.25
C GLY A 66 0.36 -61.90 -2.65
N GLY A 67 -0.16 -61.91 -1.42
CA GLY A 67 -0.55 -63.14 -0.70
C GLY A 67 0.61 -63.94 -0.09
N LYS A 68 1.86 -63.48 -0.22
CA LYS A 68 3.04 -64.06 0.41
C LYS A 68 3.54 -63.19 1.56
N SER A 69 4.16 -63.82 2.55
CA SER A 69 4.78 -63.13 3.69
C SER A 69 6.30 -63.18 3.57
N TYR A 70 6.96 -62.05 3.84
CA TYR A 70 8.40 -61.88 3.79
C TYR A 70 8.91 -61.35 5.13
N PHE A 71 9.94 -61.97 5.67
CA PHE A 71 10.58 -61.63 6.95
C PHE A 71 12.03 -62.17 6.94
N GLU A 72 12.89 -61.64 7.82
CA GLU A 72 14.30 -62.05 7.87
C GLU A 72 14.52 -63.38 8.63
N GLN A 73 13.82 -63.57 9.75
CA GLN A 73 13.86 -64.78 10.59
C GLN A 73 12.44 -65.14 11.02
N GLU A 74 12.11 -66.42 11.17
CA GLU A 74 10.83 -66.82 11.75
C GLU A 74 10.73 -66.34 13.21
N PHE A 75 9.60 -65.75 13.57
CA PHE A 75 9.30 -65.28 14.92
C PHE A 75 7.81 -65.49 15.21
N GLU A 76 7.45 -65.55 16.48
CA GLU A 76 6.05 -65.61 16.90
C GLU A 76 5.43 -64.20 16.87
N GLU A 77 4.32 -64.04 16.17
CA GLU A 77 3.58 -62.77 16.13
C GLU A 77 3.03 -62.45 17.53
N THR A 78 3.39 -61.27 18.05
CA THR A 78 2.94 -60.80 19.35
C THR A 78 1.77 -59.82 19.20
N LYS A 79 1.08 -59.55 20.32
CA LYS A 79 0.03 -58.52 20.38
C LYS A 79 0.56 -57.08 20.21
N TRP A 80 1.88 -56.88 20.29
CA TRP A 80 2.54 -55.59 20.16
C TRP A 80 2.94 -55.37 18.70
N GLU A 81 1.95 -55.10 17.85
CA GLU A 81 2.14 -54.88 16.42
C GLU A 81 1.87 -53.44 16.00
N LEU A 82 2.64 -52.97 15.01
CA LEU A 82 2.40 -51.74 14.27
C LEU A 82 2.20 -52.10 12.80
N VAL A 83 1.09 -51.67 12.22
CA VAL A 83 0.70 -52.04 10.85
C VAL A 83 0.55 -50.80 9.99
N SER A 84 1.10 -50.85 8.78
CA SER A 84 0.83 -49.87 7.72
C SER A 84 0.41 -50.59 6.43
N ASN A 85 -0.57 -50.03 5.73
CA ASN A 85 -1.07 -50.59 4.48
C ASN A 85 -0.21 -50.09 3.32
N ILE A 86 0.21 -51.01 2.44
CA ILE A 86 0.80 -50.64 1.16
C ILE A 86 -0.35 -50.34 0.21
N ILE A 87 -0.58 -49.06 -0.05
CA ILE A 87 -1.68 -48.58 -0.87
C ILE A 87 -1.14 -48.20 -2.25
N VAL A 88 -1.74 -48.78 -3.29
CA VAL A 88 -1.49 -48.40 -4.68
C VAL A 88 -2.84 -48.15 -5.32
N ARG A 89 -3.06 -46.93 -5.85
CA ARG A 89 -4.33 -46.52 -6.50
C ARG A 89 -5.57 -46.70 -5.61
N ASN A 90 -5.46 -46.37 -4.31
CA ASN A 90 -6.51 -46.57 -3.29
C ASN A 90 -6.89 -48.04 -3.00
N GLU A 91 -6.17 -49.02 -3.55
CA GLU A 91 -6.32 -50.43 -3.20
C GLU A 91 -5.18 -50.88 -2.28
N ILE A 92 -5.51 -51.64 -1.24
CA ILE A 92 -4.53 -52.24 -0.33
C ILE A 92 -3.96 -53.49 -1.01
N ILE A 93 -2.74 -53.40 -1.52
CA ILE A 93 -2.07 -54.51 -2.22
C ILE A 93 -1.13 -55.32 -1.30
N GLY A 94 -0.92 -54.82 -0.09
CA GLY A 94 -0.08 -55.46 0.92
C GLY A 94 -0.07 -54.69 2.24
N GLN A 95 0.67 -55.20 3.21
CA GLN A 95 0.84 -54.58 4.53
C GLN A 95 2.29 -54.74 5.00
N ILE A 96 2.82 -53.70 5.63
CA ILE A 96 4.07 -53.77 6.40
C ILE A 96 3.67 -53.84 7.87
N LYS A 97 4.14 -54.89 8.55
CA LYS A 97 3.91 -55.12 9.97
C LYS A 97 5.23 -55.13 10.72
N VAL A 98 5.27 -54.51 11.88
CA VAL A 98 6.41 -54.51 12.79
C VAL A 98 5.95 -54.97 14.16
N PHE A 99 6.74 -55.82 14.81
CA PHE A 99 6.41 -56.44 16.10
C PHE A 99 7.55 -56.24 17.09
N TYR A 100 7.22 -56.06 18.36
CA TYR A 100 8.17 -56.27 19.45
C TYR A 100 7.96 -57.67 20.05
N THR A 101 9.04 -58.46 20.16
CA THR A 101 9.00 -59.85 20.65
C THR A 101 8.82 -59.96 22.18
N GLU A 102 8.91 -58.84 22.89
CA GLU A 102 8.77 -58.73 24.35
C GLU A 102 7.95 -57.49 24.72
N GLU A 103 7.39 -57.46 25.93
CA GLU A 103 6.67 -56.29 26.43
C GLU A 103 7.61 -55.09 26.60
N ARG A 104 7.16 -53.94 26.09
CA ARG A 104 7.86 -52.66 26.20
C ARG A 104 6.91 -51.60 26.78
N PRO A 105 7.44 -50.52 27.38
CA PRO A 105 6.62 -49.43 27.91
C PRO A 105 5.65 -48.90 26.85
N ASN A 106 4.42 -48.59 27.24
CA ASN A 106 3.47 -47.94 26.34
C ASN A 106 3.88 -46.48 26.11
N GLU A 107 3.85 -46.09 24.85
CA GLU A 107 4.08 -44.74 24.32
C GLU A 107 2.80 -44.30 23.58
N ASP A 108 2.88 -43.83 22.32
CA ASP A 108 1.74 -43.27 21.58
C ASP A 108 0.85 -44.32 20.87
N ASN A 109 1.46 -45.35 20.27
CA ASN A 109 0.78 -46.38 19.48
C ASN A 109 1.06 -47.77 20.06
N GLY A 110 0.60 -48.02 21.29
CA GLY A 110 1.07 -49.17 22.07
C GLY A 110 2.51 -48.93 22.51
N PRO A 111 3.46 -49.86 22.33
CA PRO A 111 4.86 -49.62 22.69
C PRO A 111 5.67 -48.79 21.67
N PHE A 112 5.02 -48.23 20.64
CA PHE A 112 5.65 -47.51 19.54
C PHE A 112 5.42 -46.00 19.62
N LEU A 113 6.40 -45.21 19.19
CA LEU A 113 6.32 -43.74 19.11
C LEU A 113 5.47 -43.28 17.92
N LYS A 114 4.92 -42.07 17.99
CA LYS A 114 4.18 -41.45 16.86
C LYS A 114 5.06 -41.30 15.62
N GLU A 115 6.35 -41.01 15.80
CA GLU A 115 7.33 -40.87 14.73
C GLU A 115 7.62 -42.21 14.03
N GLU A 116 7.67 -43.31 14.77
CA GLU A 116 7.86 -44.66 14.20
C GLU A 116 6.67 -45.08 13.33
N LYS A 117 5.45 -44.70 13.71
CA LYS A 117 4.27 -44.88 12.87
C LYS A 117 4.37 -44.08 11.57
N LYS A 118 4.80 -42.82 11.64
CA LYS A 118 5.04 -42.00 10.44
C LYS A 118 6.16 -42.56 9.56
N LEU A 119 7.23 -43.11 10.16
CA LEU A 119 8.30 -43.80 9.44
C LEU A 119 7.74 -44.99 8.65
N LEU A 120 6.98 -45.85 9.33
CA LEU A 120 6.37 -47.04 8.72
C LEU A 120 5.40 -46.68 7.59
N ASP A 121 4.57 -45.64 7.79
CA ASP A 121 3.66 -45.12 6.77
C ASP A 121 4.42 -44.54 5.56
N SER A 122 5.49 -43.77 5.81
CA SER A 122 6.33 -43.23 4.74
C SER A 122 7.01 -44.31 3.91
N ILE A 123 7.49 -45.39 4.55
CA ILE A 123 8.10 -46.54 3.86
C ILE A 123 7.03 -47.31 3.06
N ALA A 124 5.82 -47.50 3.61
CA ALA A 124 4.73 -48.14 2.91
C ALA A 124 4.30 -47.33 1.65
N ASP A 125 4.26 -46.01 1.76
CA ASP A 125 3.96 -45.11 0.64
C ASP A 125 5.07 -45.14 -0.42
N GLN A 126 6.34 -45.08 -0.04
CA GLN A 126 7.48 -45.17 -0.97
C GLN A 126 7.52 -46.53 -1.68
N PHE A 127 7.28 -47.62 -0.95
CA PHE A 127 7.18 -48.96 -1.52
C PHE A 127 6.00 -49.07 -2.49
N GLY A 128 4.83 -48.53 -2.12
CA GLY A 128 3.66 -48.44 -2.99
C GLY A 128 3.96 -47.68 -4.29
N MET A 129 4.63 -46.53 -4.19
CA MET A 129 5.06 -45.74 -5.35
C MET A 129 6.06 -46.48 -6.23
N GLN A 130 6.99 -47.24 -5.65
CA GLN A 130 7.98 -47.98 -6.44
C GLN A 130 7.41 -49.23 -7.10
N ILE A 131 6.45 -49.90 -6.45
CA ILE A 131 5.66 -50.96 -7.09
C ILE A 131 4.82 -50.39 -8.22
N LEU A 132 4.20 -49.21 -8.04
CA LEU A 132 3.51 -48.50 -9.12
C LEU A 132 4.47 -48.17 -10.27
N HIS A 133 5.69 -47.70 -9.98
CA HIS A 133 6.70 -47.41 -10.99
C HIS A 133 7.19 -48.67 -11.72
N LYS A 134 7.41 -49.80 -11.01
CA LYS A 134 7.77 -51.09 -11.62
C LYS A 134 6.60 -51.69 -12.42
N GLN A 135 5.35 -51.54 -11.97
CA GLN A 135 4.16 -51.92 -12.73
C GLN A 135 4.01 -51.05 -13.98
N LEU A 136 4.27 -49.74 -13.88
CA LEU A 136 4.32 -48.86 -15.04
C LEU A 136 5.42 -49.32 -16.00
N LYS A 137 6.63 -49.58 -15.52
CA LYS A 137 7.77 -50.01 -16.33
C LYS A 137 7.59 -51.39 -16.96
N SER A 138 7.06 -52.37 -16.22
CA SER A 138 6.75 -53.71 -16.76
C SER A 138 5.60 -53.65 -17.76
N VAL A 139 4.62 -52.76 -17.57
CA VAL A 139 3.58 -52.49 -18.57
C VAL A 139 4.15 -51.74 -19.78
N PHE A 140 5.17 -50.90 -19.61
CA PHE A 140 5.93 -50.30 -20.72
C PHE A 140 6.76 -51.35 -21.48
N GLU A 141 7.41 -52.29 -20.81
CA GLU A 141 8.26 -53.34 -21.41
C GLU A 141 7.43 -54.50 -22.00
N GLU A 142 6.40 -54.99 -21.29
CA GLU A 142 5.41 -55.92 -21.85
C GLU A 142 4.55 -55.23 -22.93
N GLY A 143 4.34 -53.92 -22.81
CA GLY A 143 3.72 -53.10 -23.84
C GLY A 143 4.58 -53.00 -25.10
N GLN A 144 5.90 -52.82 -24.95
CA GLN A 144 6.84 -52.86 -26.08
C GLN A 144 6.92 -54.24 -26.75
N GLN A 145 6.69 -55.34 -26.02
CA GLN A 145 6.68 -56.69 -26.60
C GLN A 145 5.31 -57.15 -27.14
N LYS A 146 4.18 -56.68 -26.58
CA LYS A 146 2.82 -57.00 -27.06
C LYS A 146 2.28 -56.04 -28.12
N PHE A 147 2.74 -54.79 -28.17
CA PHE A 147 2.28 -53.81 -29.16
C PHE A 147 3.29 -53.67 -30.31
N LYS A 148 3.36 -54.72 -31.14
CA LYS A 148 4.01 -54.68 -32.46
C LYS A 148 3.14 -54.03 -33.55
N GLU A 149 2.11 -53.29 -33.15
CA GLU A 149 1.29 -52.47 -34.03
C GLU A 149 1.47 -51.00 -33.67
N LYS A 150 1.85 -50.20 -34.67
CA LYS A 150 2.03 -48.74 -34.66
C LYS A 150 0.95 -48.03 -33.83
N LYS A 151 1.21 -47.76 -32.55
CA LYS A 151 0.41 -46.81 -31.77
C LYS A 151 1.36 -45.80 -31.13
N SER A 152 1.06 -44.51 -31.35
CA SER A 152 1.86 -43.37 -30.95
C SER A 152 1.98 -43.24 -29.43
N GLU A 153 3.10 -42.70 -28.94
CA GLU A 153 3.41 -42.64 -27.49
C GLU A 153 2.35 -41.91 -26.66
N TRP A 154 1.69 -40.88 -27.21
CA TRP A 154 0.62 -40.16 -26.51
C TRP A 154 -0.58 -41.05 -26.21
N TRP A 155 -0.87 -42.04 -27.06
CA TRP A 155 -1.99 -42.97 -26.84
C TRP A 155 -1.76 -43.85 -25.61
N ILE A 156 -0.50 -44.23 -25.35
CA ILE A 156 -0.09 -44.98 -24.15
C ILE A 156 -0.34 -44.14 -22.90
N ILE A 157 -0.01 -42.84 -22.94
CA ILE A 157 -0.26 -41.91 -21.83
C ILE A 157 -1.77 -41.77 -21.56
N LEU A 158 -2.60 -41.67 -22.60
CA LEU A 158 -4.05 -41.58 -22.44
C LEU A 158 -4.67 -42.88 -21.90
N ASP A 159 -4.23 -44.06 -22.36
CA ASP A 159 -4.72 -45.35 -21.84
C ASP A 159 -4.30 -45.56 -20.37
N LEU A 160 -3.10 -45.11 -20.00
CA LEU A 160 -2.66 -45.04 -18.62
C LEU A 160 -3.56 -44.12 -17.80
N LEU A 161 -3.74 -42.86 -18.22
CA LEU A 161 -4.61 -41.90 -17.54
C LEU A 161 -6.06 -42.39 -17.43
N LYS A 162 -6.59 -43.06 -18.46
CA LYS A 162 -7.94 -43.65 -18.43
C LYS A 162 -8.11 -44.67 -17.30
N ARG A 163 -7.03 -45.35 -16.90
CA ARG A 163 -7.01 -46.36 -15.82
C ARG A 163 -6.54 -45.81 -14.48
N THR A 164 -5.71 -44.77 -14.47
CA THR A 164 -5.10 -44.22 -13.24
C THR A 164 -5.78 -42.95 -12.74
N ASP A 165 -6.17 -42.04 -13.63
CA ASP A 165 -6.82 -40.78 -13.30
C ASP A 165 -7.80 -40.33 -14.41
N PRO A 166 -9.03 -40.89 -14.41
CA PRO A 166 -10.06 -40.56 -15.40
C PRO A 166 -10.46 -39.07 -15.40
N ARG A 167 -10.34 -38.37 -14.26
CA ARG A 167 -10.68 -36.94 -14.16
C ARG A 167 -9.63 -36.08 -14.86
N LEU A 168 -8.35 -36.37 -14.64
CA LEU A 168 -7.27 -35.70 -15.34
C LEU A 168 -7.36 -35.91 -16.86
N LEU A 169 -7.72 -37.12 -17.31
CA LEU A 169 -7.96 -37.39 -18.73
C LEU A 169 -9.05 -36.48 -19.32
N VAL A 170 -10.19 -36.33 -18.64
CA VAL A 170 -11.28 -35.45 -19.08
C VAL A 170 -10.82 -33.99 -19.16
N ASN A 171 -10.09 -33.51 -18.16
CA ASN A 171 -9.56 -32.14 -18.15
C ASN A 171 -8.57 -31.89 -19.30
N ILE A 172 -7.65 -32.84 -19.54
CA ILE A 172 -6.67 -32.75 -20.64
C ILE A 172 -7.38 -32.82 -22.00
N ALA A 173 -8.37 -33.71 -22.16
CA ALA A 173 -9.18 -33.78 -23.37
C ALA A 173 -9.91 -32.46 -23.63
N GLN A 174 -10.47 -31.83 -22.60
CA GLN A 174 -11.15 -30.54 -22.76
C GLN A 174 -10.18 -29.41 -23.13
N LYS A 175 -8.98 -29.39 -22.54
CA LYS A 175 -7.92 -28.44 -22.93
C LYS A 175 -7.45 -28.68 -24.37
N MET A 176 -7.32 -29.94 -24.80
CA MET A 176 -6.96 -30.30 -26.17
C MET A 176 -8.04 -29.83 -27.15
N LEU A 177 -9.31 -30.08 -26.85
CA LEU A 177 -10.42 -29.65 -27.70
C LEU A 177 -10.44 -28.13 -27.88
N ASN A 178 -10.24 -27.38 -26.79
CA ASN A 178 -10.13 -25.92 -26.85
C ASN A 178 -8.91 -25.45 -27.64
N TYR A 179 -7.76 -26.12 -27.50
CA TYR A 179 -6.56 -25.82 -28.28
C TYR A 179 -6.78 -26.01 -29.78
N LEU A 180 -7.43 -27.12 -30.17
CA LEU A 180 -7.78 -27.40 -31.57
C LEU A 180 -8.77 -26.37 -32.13
N CYS A 181 -9.77 -25.95 -31.33
CA CYS A 181 -10.71 -24.90 -31.72
C CYS A 181 -10.01 -23.54 -31.91
N LEU A 182 -9.13 -23.15 -31.00
CA LEU A 182 -8.36 -21.90 -31.11
C LEU A 182 -7.39 -21.92 -32.30
N SER A 183 -6.97 -23.12 -32.73
CA SER A 183 -6.15 -23.33 -33.92
C SER A 183 -6.96 -23.32 -35.23
N GLY A 184 -8.29 -23.12 -35.16
CA GLY A 184 -9.18 -23.01 -36.31
C GLY A 184 -9.62 -24.35 -36.94
N ILE A 185 -9.51 -25.46 -36.20
CA ILE A 185 -9.85 -26.79 -36.72
C ILE A 185 -11.38 -26.98 -36.67
N SER A 186 -12.02 -26.93 -37.83
CA SER A 186 -13.50 -26.99 -37.95
C SER A 186 -14.11 -28.30 -37.44
N GLU A 187 -13.37 -29.40 -37.46
CA GLU A 187 -13.80 -30.70 -36.92
C GLU A 187 -13.92 -30.66 -35.38
N ALA A 188 -12.97 -29.99 -34.71
CA ALA A 188 -12.99 -29.77 -33.27
C ALA A 188 -14.11 -28.80 -32.85
N GLU A 189 -14.37 -27.76 -33.64
CA GLU A 189 -15.47 -26.81 -33.37
C GLU A 189 -16.84 -27.48 -33.39
N ARG A 190 -17.08 -28.38 -34.36
CA ARG A 190 -18.33 -29.17 -34.42
C ARG A 190 -18.43 -30.13 -33.24
N PHE A 191 -17.31 -30.73 -32.84
CA PHE A 191 -17.29 -31.67 -31.72
C PHE A 191 -17.42 -30.99 -30.35
N LEU A 192 -17.11 -29.69 -30.22
CA LEU A 192 -17.29 -28.91 -29.00
C LEU A 192 -18.72 -29.01 -28.45
N ASP A 193 -19.72 -28.95 -29.32
CA ASP A 193 -21.14 -29.00 -28.97
C ASP A 193 -21.58 -30.41 -28.49
N GLU A 194 -20.92 -31.46 -28.97
CA GLU A 194 -21.16 -32.85 -28.56
C GLU A 194 -20.42 -33.21 -27.28
N PHE A 195 -19.25 -32.61 -27.06
CA PHE A 195 -18.41 -32.79 -25.88
C PHE A 195 -18.96 -32.02 -24.67
N ASN A 196 -19.55 -30.84 -24.89
CA ASN A 196 -20.17 -30.03 -23.85
C ASN A 196 -21.55 -29.51 -24.30
N PRO A 197 -22.66 -30.24 -24.02
CA PRO A 197 -24.02 -29.87 -24.45
C PRO A 197 -24.48 -28.50 -23.93
N SER A 198 -23.84 -27.98 -22.88
CA SER A 198 -24.06 -26.64 -22.33
C SER A 198 -23.71 -25.51 -23.32
N PHE A 199 -22.85 -25.78 -24.32
CA PHE A 199 -22.42 -24.80 -25.34
C PHE A 199 -23.38 -24.69 -26.53
N LYS A 200 -24.33 -25.62 -26.67
CA LYS A 200 -25.31 -25.73 -27.77
C LYS A 200 -26.21 -24.48 -27.94
N LYS A 201 -26.09 -23.52 -27.02
CA LYS A 201 -26.83 -22.25 -26.96
C LYS A 201 -25.92 -21.01 -27.06
N LYS A 202 -24.82 -21.05 -27.82
CA LYS A 202 -23.99 -19.85 -28.10
C LYS A 202 -24.78 -18.65 -28.61
N THR A 203 -25.91 -18.85 -29.30
CA THR A 203 -26.83 -17.80 -29.75
C THR A 203 -27.76 -17.25 -28.65
N GLU A 204 -27.91 -17.92 -27.51
CA GLU A 204 -28.70 -17.45 -26.35
C GLU A 204 -27.83 -16.98 -25.17
N LEU A 205 -26.54 -17.36 -25.10
CA LEU A 205 -25.61 -16.96 -24.04
C LEU A 205 -25.29 -15.45 -24.00
N PHE A 206 -25.53 -14.72 -25.09
CA PHE A 206 -25.41 -13.26 -25.17
C PHE A 206 -26.74 -12.53 -24.96
N LYS A 207 -27.82 -13.23 -24.62
CA LYS A 207 -29.02 -12.61 -24.05
C LYS A 207 -28.88 -12.65 -22.54
N ASP A 208 -28.83 -11.50 -21.89
CA ASP A 208 -28.87 -11.35 -20.42
C ASP A 208 -30.17 -11.96 -19.86
N ASN A 209 -30.19 -13.27 -19.71
CA ASN A 209 -31.31 -14.02 -19.20
C ASN A 209 -31.06 -14.35 -17.73
N ASN A 210 -31.81 -13.70 -16.82
CA ASN A 210 -31.76 -13.95 -15.38
C ASN A 210 -32.51 -15.24 -14.98
N PHE A 211 -32.18 -16.39 -15.58
CA PHE A 211 -32.65 -17.70 -15.10
C PHE A 211 -31.56 -18.77 -15.25
N PRO A 212 -31.48 -19.74 -14.30
CA PRO A 212 -30.49 -20.81 -14.35
C PRO A 212 -30.77 -21.77 -15.50
N MET A 213 -29.73 -22.18 -16.24
CA MET A 213 -29.85 -23.21 -17.26
C MET A 213 -29.96 -24.60 -16.63
N SER A 214 -30.77 -25.48 -17.20
CA SER A 214 -30.92 -26.86 -16.76
C SER A 214 -29.65 -27.67 -17.05
N VAL A 215 -29.15 -28.40 -16.05
CA VAL A 215 -28.02 -29.33 -16.20
C VAL A 215 -28.42 -30.47 -17.14
N VAL A 216 -27.59 -30.74 -18.15
CA VAL A 216 -27.73 -31.92 -19.01
C VAL A 216 -26.82 -33.02 -18.44
N GLU A 217 -27.38 -34.18 -18.11
CA GLU A 217 -26.63 -35.31 -17.55
C GLU A 217 -25.54 -35.80 -18.52
N THR A 218 -24.29 -35.80 -18.06
CA THR A 218 -23.08 -36.07 -18.84
C THR A 218 -22.50 -37.46 -18.53
N TYR A 219 -23.21 -38.51 -18.90
CA TYR A 219 -22.76 -39.90 -18.66
C TYR A 219 -21.72 -40.43 -19.66
N ASP A 220 -21.39 -39.71 -20.75
CA ASP A 220 -20.54 -40.23 -21.85
C ASP A 220 -19.24 -39.43 -22.12
N ILE A 221 -18.84 -38.53 -21.21
CA ILE A 221 -17.66 -37.65 -21.44
C ILE A 221 -16.37 -38.49 -21.57
N LEU A 222 -16.21 -39.54 -20.78
CA LEU A 222 -14.99 -40.35 -20.74
C LEU A 222 -14.68 -41.08 -22.06
N ASN A 223 -15.71 -41.53 -22.78
CA ASN A 223 -15.53 -42.14 -24.10
C ASN A 223 -15.26 -41.08 -25.16
N LYS A 224 -15.92 -39.92 -25.06
CA LYS A 224 -15.70 -38.78 -25.95
C LYS A 224 -14.31 -38.16 -25.79
N SER A 225 -13.68 -38.26 -24.62
CA SER A 225 -12.32 -37.77 -24.36
C SER A 225 -11.28 -38.37 -25.29
N SER A 226 -11.39 -39.67 -25.62
CA SER A 226 -10.46 -40.33 -26.56
C SER A 226 -10.61 -39.78 -27.98
N HIS A 227 -11.83 -39.44 -28.38
CA HIS A 227 -12.11 -38.92 -29.72
C HIS A 227 -11.47 -37.54 -29.97
N VAL A 228 -11.31 -36.71 -28.93
CA VAL A 228 -10.60 -35.43 -29.05
C VAL A 228 -9.17 -35.63 -29.55
N PHE A 229 -8.48 -36.65 -29.06
CA PHE A 229 -7.10 -36.91 -29.46
C PHE A 229 -6.99 -37.62 -30.81
N ASP A 230 -8.04 -38.35 -31.23
CA ASP A 230 -8.14 -38.82 -32.63
C ASP A 230 -8.21 -37.63 -33.59
N ILE A 231 -9.00 -36.59 -33.27
CA ILE A 231 -9.04 -35.34 -34.03
C ILE A 231 -7.66 -34.67 -33.99
N ALA A 232 -7.04 -34.55 -32.82
CA ALA A 232 -5.70 -33.98 -32.68
C ALA A 232 -4.67 -34.66 -33.61
N SER A 233 -4.63 -35.99 -33.61
CA SER A 233 -3.66 -36.79 -34.38
C SER A 233 -3.73 -36.59 -35.91
N ARG A 234 -4.84 -36.07 -36.43
CA ARG A 234 -5.02 -35.78 -37.86
C ARG A 234 -4.55 -34.39 -38.27
N HIS A 235 -4.44 -33.47 -37.31
CA HIS A 235 -4.25 -32.04 -37.57
C HIS A 235 -2.99 -31.43 -36.92
N ILE A 236 -2.42 -32.06 -35.89
CA ILE A 236 -1.19 -31.63 -35.22
C ILE A 236 -0.18 -32.78 -35.10
N SER A 237 1.11 -32.43 -34.96
CA SER A 237 2.19 -33.42 -34.88
C SER A 237 2.12 -34.24 -33.59
N GLU A 238 2.68 -35.45 -33.61
CA GLU A 238 2.73 -36.29 -32.40
C GLU A 238 3.53 -35.64 -31.26
N GLU A 239 4.57 -34.89 -31.60
CA GLU A 239 5.42 -34.16 -30.65
C GLU A 239 4.63 -33.04 -29.95
N ASP A 240 3.84 -32.25 -30.70
CA ASP A 240 3.00 -31.18 -30.13
C ASP A 240 1.90 -31.73 -29.20
N ILE A 241 1.34 -32.89 -29.53
CA ILE A 241 0.33 -33.57 -28.69
C ILE A 241 0.96 -34.04 -27.38
N LEU A 242 2.14 -34.68 -27.45
CA LEU A 242 2.90 -35.13 -26.28
C LEU A 242 3.28 -33.96 -25.38
N ASP A 243 3.83 -32.88 -25.95
CA ASP A 243 4.21 -31.68 -25.22
C ASP A 243 3.01 -31.03 -24.53
N SER A 244 1.86 -30.97 -25.20
CA SER A 244 0.62 -30.44 -24.63
C SER A 244 0.13 -31.28 -23.45
N ILE A 245 0.11 -32.62 -23.60
CA ILE A 245 -0.29 -33.54 -22.53
C ILE A 245 0.67 -33.42 -21.34
N GLN A 246 1.97 -33.48 -21.57
CA GLN A 246 2.98 -33.36 -20.51
C GLN A 246 2.86 -32.01 -19.78
N LYS A 247 2.69 -30.92 -20.52
CA LYS A 247 2.48 -29.58 -19.96
C LYS A 247 1.25 -29.53 -19.05
N TRP A 248 0.11 -30.07 -19.49
CA TRP A 248 -1.12 -30.02 -18.67
C TRP A 248 -1.11 -30.97 -17.48
N ILE A 249 -0.43 -32.12 -17.57
CA ILE A 249 -0.16 -32.99 -16.42
C ILE A 249 0.72 -32.24 -15.40
N LYS A 250 1.79 -31.56 -15.86
CA LYS A 250 2.63 -30.73 -14.98
C LYS A 250 1.82 -29.60 -14.33
N GLU A 251 0.95 -28.91 -15.07
CA GLU A 251 0.07 -27.88 -14.51
C GLU A 251 -0.87 -28.43 -13.43
N ASP A 252 -1.44 -29.62 -13.64
CA ASP A 252 -2.37 -30.25 -12.69
C ASP A 252 -1.71 -30.56 -11.34
N ARG A 253 -0.40 -30.84 -11.33
CA ARG A 253 0.39 -31.03 -10.09
C ARG A 253 0.36 -29.82 -9.17
N SER A 254 0.08 -28.62 -9.68
CA SER A 254 -0.10 -27.42 -8.86
C SER A 254 -1.56 -27.17 -8.44
N GLY A 255 -2.46 -28.16 -8.64
CA GLY A 255 -3.90 -28.08 -8.32
C GLY A 255 -4.18 -27.85 -6.84
N PHE A 256 -3.42 -28.51 -5.97
CA PHE A 256 -3.56 -28.39 -4.52
C PHE A 256 -3.45 -26.93 -4.04
N MET A 257 -2.59 -26.14 -4.68
CA MET A 257 -2.33 -24.76 -4.30
C MET A 257 -3.48 -23.82 -4.70
N VAL A 258 -4.16 -24.09 -5.81
CA VAL A 258 -5.42 -23.38 -6.15
C VAL A 258 -6.46 -23.63 -5.07
N ASN A 259 -6.67 -24.91 -4.70
CA ASN A 259 -7.70 -25.27 -3.72
C ASN A 259 -7.46 -24.62 -2.35
N ILE A 260 -6.21 -24.54 -1.91
CA ILE A 260 -5.84 -23.93 -0.62
C ILE A 260 -5.95 -22.40 -0.69
N LEU A 261 -5.47 -21.78 -1.78
CA LEU A 261 -5.44 -20.31 -1.87
C LEU A 261 -6.81 -19.67 -2.15
N GLU A 262 -7.68 -20.36 -2.89
CA GLU A 262 -9.05 -19.91 -3.17
C GLU A 262 -10.01 -20.22 -2.00
N ASN A 263 -9.67 -21.19 -1.16
CA ASN A 263 -10.46 -21.48 0.03
C ASN A 263 -10.17 -20.47 1.14
N MET A 264 -11.14 -19.59 1.42
CA MET A 264 -11.00 -18.58 2.46
C MET A 264 -10.85 -19.15 3.87
N SER A 265 -11.27 -20.40 4.11
CA SER A 265 -11.12 -21.06 5.42
C SER A 265 -9.71 -21.60 5.68
N SER A 266 -8.84 -21.65 4.67
CA SER A 266 -7.52 -22.24 4.83
C SER A 266 -6.61 -21.38 5.71
N SER A 267 -6.05 -21.96 6.76
CA SER A 267 -5.19 -21.21 7.70
C SER A 267 -3.84 -20.85 7.07
N LEU A 268 -3.13 -19.89 7.66
CA LEU A 268 -1.76 -19.55 7.25
C LEU A 268 -0.80 -20.73 7.35
N SER A 269 -1.03 -21.65 8.31
CA SER A 269 -0.29 -22.91 8.42
C SER A 269 -0.45 -23.78 7.18
N GLU A 270 -1.67 -23.93 6.68
CA GLU A 270 -1.95 -24.68 5.43
C GLU A 270 -1.35 -24.00 4.20
N ILE A 271 -1.43 -22.67 4.14
CA ILE A 271 -0.85 -21.87 3.06
C ILE A 271 0.69 -22.00 3.07
N SER A 272 1.32 -21.94 4.26
CA SER A 272 2.77 -22.13 4.42
C SER A 272 3.22 -23.49 3.88
N ASN A 273 2.55 -24.56 4.31
CA ASN A 273 2.83 -25.93 3.84
C ASN A 273 2.63 -26.06 2.31
N ALA A 274 1.63 -25.38 1.75
CA ALA A 274 1.40 -25.36 0.31
C ALA A 274 2.52 -24.65 -0.45
N ILE A 275 3.01 -23.52 0.06
CA ILE A 275 4.14 -22.77 -0.51
C ILE A 275 5.43 -23.61 -0.43
N GLU A 276 5.71 -24.25 0.70
CA GLU A 276 6.88 -25.13 0.85
C GLU A 276 6.83 -26.31 -0.13
N ARG A 277 5.67 -26.98 -0.21
CA ARG A 277 5.46 -28.06 -1.19
C ARG A 277 5.67 -27.57 -2.62
N TYR A 278 5.15 -26.38 -2.96
CA TYR A 278 5.39 -25.77 -4.27
C TYR A 278 6.87 -25.49 -4.51
N HIS A 279 7.59 -24.95 -3.53
CA HIS A 279 9.02 -24.64 -3.64
C HIS A 279 9.86 -25.91 -3.91
N HIS A 280 9.53 -27.02 -3.25
CA HIS A 280 10.16 -28.32 -3.51
C HIS A 280 9.81 -28.87 -4.91
N LEU A 281 8.57 -28.71 -5.38
CA LEU A 281 8.19 -29.16 -6.73
C LEU A 281 8.82 -28.28 -7.82
N SER A 282 8.92 -26.97 -7.57
CA SER A 282 9.57 -26.00 -8.46
C SER A 282 11.04 -26.35 -8.68
N SER A 283 11.77 -26.72 -7.61
CA SER A 283 13.17 -27.17 -7.73
C SER A 283 13.33 -28.51 -8.47
N GLN A 284 12.26 -29.30 -8.60
CA GLN A 284 12.20 -30.53 -9.41
C GLN A 284 11.74 -30.29 -10.86
N GLY A 285 11.66 -29.02 -11.31
CA GLY A 285 11.32 -28.66 -12.68
C GLY A 285 9.81 -28.47 -12.93
N LEU A 286 9.01 -28.19 -11.90
CA LEU A 286 7.62 -27.75 -12.07
C LEU A 286 7.61 -26.30 -12.58
N GLU A 287 7.17 -26.11 -13.83
CA GLU A 287 6.93 -24.77 -14.39
C GLU A 287 5.44 -24.45 -14.40
N LEU A 288 5.10 -23.24 -13.94
CA LEU A 288 3.74 -22.72 -13.99
C LEU A 288 3.49 -21.99 -15.32
N SER A 289 2.29 -22.14 -15.89
CA SER A 289 1.84 -21.27 -16.96
C SER A 289 1.63 -19.83 -16.47
N LYS A 290 1.83 -18.85 -17.37
CA LYS A 290 1.70 -17.41 -17.04
C LYS A 290 0.40 -17.06 -16.30
N PRO A 291 -0.80 -17.53 -16.71
CA PRO A 291 -2.04 -17.22 -16.00
C PRO A 291 -2.06 -17.79 -14.58
N ARG A 292 -1.52 -19.01 -14.40
CA ARG A 292 -1.51 -19.70 -13.12
C ARG A 292 -0.52 -19.07 -12.13
N ALA A 293 0.66 -18.71 -12.59
CA ALA A 293 1.62 -17.92 -11.82
C ALA A 293 1.02 -16.57 -11.40
N LYS A 294 0.29 -15.89 -12.30
CA LYS A 294 -0.43 -14.64 -11.95
C LYS A 294 -1.52 -14.87 -10.90
N SER A 295 -2.31 -15.93 -11.05
CA SER A 295 -3.35 -16.30 -10.07
C SER A 295 -2.77 -16.54 -8.68
N PHE A 296 -1.69 -17.32 -8.58
CA PHE A 296 -1.03 -17.59 -7.30
C PHE A 296 -0.46 -16.34 -6.65
N ARG A 297 0.19 -15.47 -7.43
CA ARG A 297 0.71 -14.19 -6.91
C ARG A 297 -0.40 -13.32 -6.35
N VAL A 298 -1.50 -13.18 -7.09
CA VAL A 298 -2.66 -12.39 -6.64
C VAL A 298 -3.28 -12.98 -5.38
N ALA A 299 -3.50 -14.30 -5.34
CA ALA A 299 -4.11 -14.95 -4.19
C ALA A 299 -3.20 -14.86 -2.94
N LEU A 300 -1.89 -15.10 -3.07
CA LEU A 300 -0.93 -14.96 -1.98
C LEU A 300 -0.83 -13.53 -1.46
N THR A 301 -0.73 -12.53 -2.35
CA THR A 301 -0.77 -11.12 -1.97
C THR A 301 -2.05 -10.81 -1.19
N ARG A 302 -3.21 -11.27 -1.67
CA ARG A 302 -4.49 -11.03 -1.00
C ARG A 302 -4.61 -11.71 0.37
N ARG A 303 -4.08 -12.93 0.50
CA ARG A 303 -4.17 -13.73 1.74
C ARG A 303 -3.18 -13.29 2.81
N ILE A 304 -1.97 -12.88 2.43
CA ILE A 304 -0.87 -12.61 3.39
C ILE A 304 -0.62 -11.11 3.59
N LEU A 305 -0.74 -10.31 2.53
CA LEU A 305 -0.35 -8.89 2.54
C LEU A 305 -1.56 -7.96 2.70
N THR A 306 -2.34 -7.79 1.62
CA THR A 306 -3.41 -6.80 1.56
C THR A 306 -4.42 -7.15 0.46
N ASP A 307 -5.69 -6.79 0.66
CA ASP A 307 -6.78 -7.03 -0.28
C ASP A 307 -7.04 -5.86 -1.24
N GLN A 308 -6.14 -4.88 -1.24
CA GLN A 308 -6.34 -3.66 -1.99
C GLN A 308 -6.02 -3.80 -3.47
N PRO A 309 -6.98 -3.46 -4.36
CA PRO A 309 -6.78 -3.63 -5.80
C PRO A 309 -5.55 -2.87 -6.34
N GLY A 310 -5.33 -1.64 -5.89
CA GLY A 310 -4.18 -0.82 -6.33
C GLY A 310 -2.83 -1.44 -5.96
N PHE A 311 -2.71 -1.96 -4.74
CA PHE A 311 -1.50 -2.65 -4.29
C PHE A 311 -1.30 -3.98 -5.04
N ILE A 312 -2.37 -4.79 -5.17
CA ILE A 312 -2.32 -6.09 -5.84
C ILE A 312 -1.90 -5.93 -7.31
N GLU A 313 -2.35 -4.86 -7.98
CA GLU A 313 -2.00 -4.55 -9.37
C GLU A 313 -0.48 -4.39 -9.56
N ILE A 314 0.19 -3.74 -8.59
CA ILE A 314 1.63 -3.52 -8.60
C ILE A 314 2.36 -4.80 -8.16
N ALA A 315 1.91 -5.41 -7.05
CA ALA A 315 2.55 -6.57 -6.46
C ALA A 315 2.60 -7.78 -7.41
N LYS A 316 1.54 -8.01 -8.20
CA LYS A 316 1.51 -9.14 -9.14
C LYS A 316 2.55 -9.04 -10.27
N GLU A 317 3.11 -7.85 -10.53
CA GLU A 317 4.15 -7.66 -11.55
C GLU A 317 5.56 -7.82 -10.95
N HIS A 318 5.74 -7.49 -9.67
CA HIS A 318 7.06 -7.47 -9.01
C HIS A 318 7.32 -8.61 -8.01
N VAL A 319 6.30 -9.21 -7.42
CA VAL A 319 6.49 -10.28 -6.42
C VAL A 319 6.40 -11.64 -7.12
N ARG A 320 7.20 -12.64 -6.71
CA ARG A 320 7.12 -14.04 -7.18
C ARG A 320 6.59 -14.95 -6.07
N VAL A 321 6.16 -16.16 -6.45
CA VAL A 321 5.65 -17.14 -5.47
C VAL A 321 6.71 -17.53 -4.44
N ASP A 322 7.97 -17.73 -4.88
CA ASP A 322 9.07 -18.10 -3.98
C ASP A 322 9.44 -17.01 -2.97
N ASP A 323 9.12 -15.74 -3.25
CA ASP A 323 9.37 -14.64 -2.32
C ASP A 323 8.53 -14.77 -1.05
N PHE A 324 7.32 -15.33 -1.16
CA PHE A 324 6.45 -15.63 -0.01
C PHE A 324 7.01 -16.75 0.86
N ASN A 325 7.79 -17.69 0.32
CA ASN A 325 8.41 -18.76 1.12
C ASN A 325 9.39 -18.18 2.15
N ASN A 326 10.17 -17.17 1.74
CA ASN A 326 11.08 -16.49 2.65
C ASN A 326 10.33 -15.65 3.68
N LEU A 327 9.25 -14.98 3.25
CA LEU A 327 8.40 -14.20 4.14
C LEU A 327 7.76 -15.07 5.24
N MET A 328 7.15 -16.21 4.87
CA MET A 328 6.47 -17.11 5.81
C MET A 328 7.36 -17.59 6.96
N LYS A 329 8.66 -17.77 6.72
CA LYS A 329 9.64 -18.18 7.76
C LYS A 329 9.85 -17.12 8.85
N THR A 330 9.46 -15.88 8.59
CA THR A 330 9.61 -14.74 9.51
C THR A 330 8.27 -14.24 10.07
N ILE A 331 7.17 -14.94 9.78
CA ILE A 331 5.84 -14.62 10.30
C ILE A 331 5.57 -15.45 11.57
N ILE A 332 5.13 -14.76 12.61
CA ILE A 332 4.61 -15.32 13.86
C ILE A 332 3.09 -15.22 13.78
N HIS A 333 2.41 -16.35 13.84
CA HIS A 333 0.96 -16.41 13.73
C HIS A 333 0.38 -17.48 14.68
N PRO A 334 -0.86 -17.29 15.17
CA PRO A 334 -1.62 -18.37 15.84
C PRO A 334 -1.83 -19.59 14.93
N ALA A 335 -2.11 -20.76 15.51
CA ALA A 335 -2.26 -22.02 14.76
C ALA A 335 -3.33 -21.96 13.65
N ASP A 336 -4.49 -21.36 13.96
CA ASP A 336 -5.64 -21.21 13.07
C ASP A 336 -5.73 -19.81 12.46
N SER A 337 -4.60 -19.14 12.27
CA SER A 337 -4.54 -17.77 11.79
C SER A 337 -5.04 -17.60 10.35
N HIS A 338 -5.80 -16.54 10.11
CA HIS A 338 -6.22 -16.03 8.79
C HIS A 338 -5.82 -14.56 8.58
N GLY A 339 -5.10 -13.98 9.54
CA GLY A 339 -4.65 -12.60 9.53
C GLY A 339 -3.60 -12.30 8.45
N LYS A 340 -3.33 -11.02 8.28
CA LYS A 340 -2.34 -10.47 7.33
C LYS A 340 -1.22 -9.78 8.10
N ILE A 341 -0.14 -9.40 7.42
CA ILE A 341 1.01 -8.76 8.08
C ILE A 341 0.87 -7.23 8.29
N GLY A 342 -0.17 -6.60 7.77
CA GLY A 342 -0.40 -5.15 7.90
C GLY A 342 0.20 -4.30 6.78
N GLY A 343 -0.16 -3.01 6.76
CA GLY A 343 0.15 -2.12 5.65
C GLY A 343 1.61 -1.69 5.53
N LYS A 344 2.24 -1.27 6.64
CA LYS A 344 3.68 -0.93 6.64
C LYS A 344 4.55 -2.11 6.18
N SER A 345 4.18 -3.30 6.63
CA SER A 345 4.88 -4.55 6.31
C SER A 345 4.75 -4.85 4.81
N SER A 346 3.52 -4.71 4.29
CA SER A 346 3.21 -4.93 2.88
C SER A 346 3.94 -3.93 1.97
N GLY A 347 3.91 -2.63 2.32
CA GLY A 347 4.63 -1.57 1.60
C GLY A 347 6.14 -1.79 1.58
N LEU A 348 6.74 -2.19 2.71
CA LEU A 348 8.17 -2.48 2.79
C LEU A 348 8.55 -3.71 1.95
N PHE A 349 7.75 -4.79 2.04
CA PHE A 349 7.94 -6.00 1.25
C PHE A 349 7.87 -5.69 -0.26
N LEU A 350 6.85 -4.95 -0.70
CA LEU A 350 6.71 -4.58 -2.11
C LEU A 350 7.86 -3.68 -2.58
N ALA A 351 8.28 -2.69 -1.79
CA ALA A 351 9.41 -1.82 -2.11
C ALA A 351 10.72 -2.61 -2.30
N GLN A 352 10.96 -3.62 -1.47
CA GLN A 352 12.12 -4.51 -1.60
C GLN A 352 12.12 -5.26 -2.92
N HIS A 353 10.97 -5.78 -3.35
CA HIS A 353 10.86 -6.53 -4.61
C HIS A 353 10.84 -5.64 -5.86
N ILE A 354 10.30 -4.42 -5.76
CA ILE A 354 10.43 -3.40 -6.80
C ILE A 354 11.91 -3.08 -7.05
N LEU A 355 12.69 -2.84 -5.99
CA LEU A 355 14.12 -2.55 -6.13
C LEU A 355 14.90 -3.72 -6.73
N LYS A 356 14.68 -4.95 -6.23
CA LYS A 356 15.36 -6.16 -6.75
C LYS A 356 15.11 -6.41 -8.23
N ASN A 357 13.93 -6.07 -8.74
CA ASN A 357 13.54 -6.31 -10.13
C ASN A 357 13.79 -5.11 -11.05
N SER A 358 13.99 -3.92 -10.50
CA SER A 358 14.26 -2.73 -11.29
C SER A 358 15.63 -2.84 -11.95
N SER A 359 15.70 -2.52 -13.24
CA SER A 359 16.96 -2.40 -13.99
C SER A 359 17.77 -1.15 -13.62
N ALA A 360 17.33 -0.44 -12.57
CA ALA A 360 18.03 0.72 -12.03
C ALA A 360 19.47 0.33 -11.69
N ASP A 361 20.40 1.26 -11.91
CA ASP A 361 21.85 1.09 -11.76
C ASP A 361 22.20 0.02 -10.72
N LYS A 362 22.88 -1.06 -11.12
CA LYS A 362 23.28 -2.13 -10.18
C LYS A 362 23.95 -1.55 -8.95
N ASP A 363 24.73 -0.47 -9.14
CA ASP A 363 25.38 0.31 -8.09
C ASP A 363 24.42 0.90 -7.05
N LEU A 364 23.21 1.34 -7.46
CA LEU A 364 22.19 1.84 -6.54
C LEU A 364 21.57 0.68 -5.74
N SER A 365 21.30 -0.45 -6.40
CA SER A 365 20.70 -1.63 -5.76
C SER A 365 21.60 -2.26 -4.70
N GLU A 366 22.93 -2.21 -4.87
CA GLU A 366 23.90 -2.76 -3.91
C GLU A 366 24.10 -1.88 -2.67
N LYS A 367 23.89 -0.57 -2.80
CA LYS A 367 24.01 0.40 -1.69
C LYS A 367 22.78 0.46 -0.79
N ILE A 368 21.64 -0.06 -1.25
CA ILE A 368 20.37 0.01 -0.52
C ILE A 368 20.09 -1.32 0.14
N LYS A 369 19.76 -1.26 1.43
CA LYS A 369 19.48 -2.42 2.26
C LYS A 369 18.11 -2.28 2.93
N PHE A 370 17.66 -3.41 3.46
CA PHE A 370 16.44 -3.52 4.26
C PHE A 370 16.82 -4.15 5.59
N PRO A 371 16.29 -3.66 6.73
CA PRO A 371 16.61 -4.24 8.03
C PRO A 371 15.99 -5.63 8.16
N LYS A 372 16.66 -6.52 8.92
CA LYS A 372 16.06 -7.79 9.31
C LYS A 372 14.78 -7.54 10.10
N SER A 373 13.71 -8.24 9.72
CA SER A 373 12.37 -7.99 10.25
C SER A 373 11.61 -9.30 10.42
N TRP A 374 10.88 -9.40 11.52
CA TRP A 374 9.89 -10.43 11.82
C TRP A 374 8.51 -9.80 11.92
N TYR A 375 7.46 -10.55 11.63
CA TYR A 375 6.10 -10.03 11.53
C TYR A 375 5.15 -10.81 12.42
N ILE A 376 4.24 -10.14 13.11
CA ILE A 376 3.11 -10.77 13.79
C ILE A 376 1.85 -10.48 12.97
N THR A 377 1.03 -11.50 12.76
CA THR A 377 -0.21 -11.37 12.01
C THR A 377 -1.25 -10.54 12.75
N SER A 378 -2.13 -9.91 11.98
CA SER A 378 -3.11 -8.94 12.44
C SER A 378 -4.18 -9.50 13.39
N ASP A 379 -4.51 -10.78 13.22
CA ASP A 379 -5.38 -11.56 14.10
C ASP A 379 -4.70 -12.00 15.41
N GLY A 380 -3.37 -11.83 15.53
CA GLY A 380 -2.65 -12.06 16.78
C GLY A 380 -3.13 -11.18 17.93
N LEU A 381 -3.64 -9.98 17.63
CA LEU A 381 -4.31 -9.13 18.62
C LEU A 381 -5.62 -9.77 19.13
N LEU A 382 -6.43 -10.33 18.23
CA LEU A 382 -7.70 -10.96 18.58
C LEU A 382 -7.46 -12.20 19.43
N GLU A 383 -6.50 -13.03 19.03
CA GLU A 383 -6.14 -14.22 19.80
C GLU A 383 -5.59 -13.86 21.19
N PHE A 384 -4.76 -12.82 21.28
CA PHE A 384 -4.29 -12.30 22.56
C PHE A 384 -5.43 -11.83 23.46
N MET A 385 -6.42 -11.11 22.92
CA MET A 385 -7.58 -10.67 23.70
C MET A 385 -8.46 -11.85 24.14
N ASN A 386 -8.72 -12.80 23.25
CA ASN A 386 -9.52 -14.00 23.57
C ASN A 386 -8.86 -14.85 24.66
N TYR A 387 -7.53 -15.04 24.56
CA TYR A 387 -6.76 -15.82 25.54
C TYR A 387 -6.80 -15.21 26.96
N ASN A 388 -6.98 -13.89 27.06
CA ASN A 388 -7.02 -13.16 28.33
C ASN A 388 -8.43 -12.67 28.73
N SER A 389 -9.48 -13.08 28.02
CA SER A 389 -10.88 -12.66 28.27
C SER A 389 -11.05 -11.13 28.33
N LEU A 390 -10.57 -10.44 27.29
CA LEU A 390 -10.60 -8.97 27.17
C LEU A 390 -11.71 -8.47 26.22
N GLU A 391 -12.82 -9.19 26.11
CA GLU A 391 -13.88 -8.91 25.13
C GLU A 391 -14.48 -7.50 25.29
N ASP A 392 -14.61 -7.02 26.53
CA ASP A 392 -15.17 -5.71 26.88
C ASP A 392 -14.36 -4.52 26.31
N ILE A 393 -13.07 -4.73 26.01
CA ILE A 393 -12.19 -3.68 25.45
C ILE A 393 -12.62 -3.31 24.02
N VAL A 394 -13.23 -4.23 23.28
CA VAL A 394 -13.69 -3.99 21.91
C VAL A 394 -14.75 -2.87 21.86
N GLU A 395 -15.51 -2.69 22.93
CA GLU A 395 -16.54 -1.65 23.05
C GLU A 395 -15.97 -0.22 23.15
N GLN A 396 -14.68 -0.07 23.48
CA GLN A 396 -14.02 1.24 23.62
C GLN A 396 -14.24 2.13 22.41
N LYS A 397 -14.22 1.54 21.20
CA LYS A 397 -14.38 2.30 19.96
C LYS A 397 -15.76 2.96 19.79
N TYR A 398 -16.78 2.54 20.53
CA TYR A 398 -18.14 3.12 20.46
C TYR A 398 -18.45 4.07 21.63
N LYS A 399 -17.53 4.23 22.58
CA LYS A 399 -17.69 5.14 23.71
C LYS A 399 -17.42 6.59 23.28
N ASP A 400 -17.90 7.53 24.07
CA ASP A 400 -17.52 8.93 23.89
C ASP A 400 -16.01 9.08 24.06
N ILE A 401 -15.39 9.89 23.20
CA ILE A 401 -13.93 10.05 23.16
C ILE A 401 -13.34 10.58 24.47
N SER A 402 -14.11 11.35 25.25
CA SER A 402 -13.68 11.81 26.58
C SER A 402 -13.59 10.65 27.58
N GLN A 403 -14.54 9.73 27.52
CA GLN A 403 -14.54 8.50 28.31
C GLN A 403 -13.38 7.59 27.90
N VAL A 404 -13.15 7.39 26.59
CA VAL A 404 -12.00 6.64 26.07
C VAL A 404 -10.69 7.19 26.62
N ARG A 405 -10.51 8.51 26.60
CA ARG A 405 -9.29 9.15 27.13
C ARG A 405 -9.10 8.91 28.63
N GLN A 406 -10.18 8.86 29.41
CA GLN A 406 -10.14 8.57 30.84
C GLN A 406 -9.83 7.10 31.13
N GLU A 407 -10.38 6.18 30.34
CA GLU A 407 -10.22 4.73 30.53
C GLU A 407 -8.92 4.18 29.89
N TYR A 408 -8.31 4.91 28.95
CA TYR A 408 -7.11 4.44 28.24
C TYR A 408 -5.94 4.00 29.12
N PRO A 409 -5.59 4.70 30.24
CA PRO A 409 -4.56 4.21 31.16
C PRO A 409 -4.88 2.83 31.77
N TYR A 410 -6.17 2.54 32.02
CA TYR A 410 -6.62 1.24 32.49
C TYR A 410 -6.45 0.17 31.39
N VAL A 411 -6.78 0.48 30.13
CA VAL A 411 -6.55 -0.42 28.99
C VAL A 411 -5.07 -0.81 28.90
N ILE A 412 -4.15 0.16 28.99
CA ILE A 412 -2.70 -0.12 29.00
C ILE A 412 -2.33 -1.05 30.15
N HIS A 413 -2.85 -0.77 31.36
CA HIS A 413 -2.55 -1.58 32.53
C HIS A 413 -3.03 -3.03 32.36
N VAL A 414 -4.23 -3.25 31.84
CA VAL A 414 -4.77 -4.58 31.60
C VAL A 414 -3.93 -5.34 30.57
N PHE A 415 -3.58 -4.71 29.45
CA PHE A 415 -2.75 -5.33 28.41
C PHE A 415 -1.36 -5.71 28.92
N LYS A 416 -0.72 -4.86 29.74
CA LYS A 416 0.62 -5.16 30.30
C LYS A 416 0.63 -6.29 31.33
N ASN A 417 -0.49 -6.57 31.98
CA ASN A 417 -0.61 -7.68 32.94
C ASN A 417 -1.20 -8.95 32.31
N SER A 418 -1.43 -8.94 31.00
CA SER A 418 -1.96 -10.07 30.25
C SER A 418 -0.84 -10.96 29.72
N THR A 419 -1.15 -12.22 29.42
CA THR A 419 -0.17 -13.23 29.00
C THR A 419 -0.32 -13.59 27.52
N PHE A 420 0.78 -13.86 26.83
CA PHE A 420 0.72 -14.29 25.43
C PHE A 420 0.42 -15.79 25.32
N PRO A 421 -0.29 -16.21 24.25
CA PRO A 421 -0.43 -17.62 23.90
C PRO A 421 0.93 -18.32 23.71
N PRO A 422 1.07 -19.62 24.06
CA PRO A 422 2.33 -20.35 23.97
C PRO A 422 2.98 -20.36 22.58
N ASP A 423 2.16 -20.46 21.52
CA ASP A 423 2.64 -20.47 20.13
C ASP A 423 3.28 -19.14 19.74
N MET A 424 2.70 -18.02 20.20
CA MET A 424 3.27 -16.69 19.99
C MET A 424 4.59 -16.53 20.74
N ILE A 425 4.66 -16.97 22.01
CA ILE A 425 5.91 -16.93 22.79
C ILE A 425 7.02 -17.72 22.10
N LYS A 426 6.72 -18.90 21.55
CA LYS A 426 7.67 -19.70 20.80
C LYS A 426 8.16 -18.96 19.56
N GLY A 427 7.27 -18.34 18.79
CA GLY A 427 7.63 -17.53 17.62
C GLY A 427 8.49 -16.31 17.97
N LEU A 428 8.12 -15.56 19.01
CA LEU A 428 8.88 -14.40 19.51
C LEU A 428 10.29 -14.80 19.98
N THR A 429 10.38 -15.96 20.60
CA THR A 429 11.66 -16.52 21.05
C THR A 429 12.58 -16.86 19.87
N LEU A 430 12.04 -17.46 18.81
CA LEU A 430 12.80 -17.72 17.57
C LEU A 430 13.24 -16.41 16.90
N ALA A 431 12.37 -15.40 16.89
CA ALA A 431 12.71 -14.08 16.37
C ALA A 431 13.88 -13.45 17.12
N LEU A 432 13.91 -13.52 18.46
CA LEU A 432 15.01 -12.99 19.27
C LEU A 432 16.34 -13.73 19.05
N GLU A 433 16.30 -15.03 18.75
CA GLU A 433 17.49 -15.81 18.40
C GLU A 433 18.07 -15.39 17.04
N ASP A 434 17.22 -15.20 16.03
CA ASP A 434 17.64 -14.77 14.69
C ASP A 434 18.11 -13.29 14.63
N LEU A 435 17.44 -12.42 15.39
CA LEU A 435 17.75 -10.98 15.46
C LEU A 435 18.99 -10.67 16.33
N GLY A 436 19.46 -11.63 17.14
CA GLY A 436 20.64 -11.44 17.99
C GLY A 436 20.43 -10.36 19.05
N GLU A 437 21.50 -9.75 19.54
CA GLU A 437 21.48 -8.72 20.61
C GLU A 437 21.42 -7.29 20.07
N ASP A 438 21.12 -7.10 18.78
CA ASP A 438 20.99 -5.76 18.20
C ASP A 438 19.69 -5.10 18.70
N PRO A 439 19.68 -3.77 18.97
CA PRO A 439 18.46 -3.08 19.37
C PRO A 439 17.32 -3.24 18.35
N LEU A 440 16.08 -3.30 18.84
CA LEU A 440 14.89 -3.57 18.02
C LEU A 440 13.87 -2.44 18.13
N ILE A 441 13.04 -2.32 17.09
CA ILE A 441 11.84 -1.47 17.08
C ILE A 441 10.62 -2.35 16.81
N VAL A 442 9.60 -2.20 17.64
CA VAL A 442 8.29 -2.84 17.50
C VAL A 442 7.33 -1.82 16.91
N ARG A 443 6.92 -2.00 15.66
CA ARG A 443 6.07 -1.07 14.90
C ARG A 443 4.68 -1.65 14.69
N SER A 444 3.66 -0.85 14.94
CA SER A 444 2.28 -1.09 14.51
C SER A 444 2.15 -1.10 13.00
N SER A 445 1.41 -2.06 12.44
CA SER A 445 1.15 -2.22 11.00
C SER A 445 -0.34 -2.51 10.80
N SER A 446 -1.14 -1.46 10.69
CA SER A 446 -2.60 -1.57 10.56
C SER A 446 -3.00 -2.06 9.16
N LEU A 447 -4.10 -2.81 9.05
CA LEU A 447 -4.69 -3.15 7.74
C LEU A 447 -5.42 -1.98 7.07
N LEU A 448 -5.86 -0.98 7.84
CA LEU A 448 -6.51 0.21 7.31
C LEU A 448 -5.49 1.23 6.77
N GLU A 449 -4.21 1.10 7.14
CA GLU A 449 -3.14 2.03 6.77
C GLU A 449 -2.89 2.13 5.27
N ASP A 450 -3.13 1.06 4.52
CA ASP A 450 -2.87 1.06 3.08
C ASP A 450 -4.00 1.69 2.26
N ARG A 451 -5.18 1.91 2.85
CA ARG A 451 -6.39 2.23 2.05
C ARG A 451 -6.19 3.57 1.35
N LEU A 452 -6.35 3.56 0.02
CA LEU A 452 -6.29 4.76 -0.80
C LEU A 452 -7.16 5.88 -0.20
N GLY A 453 -6.50 6.96 0.23
CA GLY A 453 -7.13 8.14 0.84
C GLY A 453 -7.17 8.17 2.36
N THR A 454 -6.62 7.18 3.07
CA THR A 454 -6.39 7.21 4.53
C THR A 454 -4.94 6.89 4.83
N SER A 455 -4.32 7.65 5.73
CA SER A 455 -2.98 7.36 6.24
C SER A 455 -3.03 7.46 7.76
N PHE A 456 -2.55 6.41 8.43
CA PHE A 456 -2.54 6.28 9.88
C PHE A 456 -1.18 6.71 10.46
N ALA A 457 -0.46 7.61 9.78
CA ALA A 457 0.88 8.01 10.17
C ALA A 457 0.88 8.63 11.58
N GLY A 458 1.74 8.12 12.46
CA GLY A 458 1.89 8.65 13.81
C GLY A 458 0.68 8.49 14.73
N LYS A 459 -0.37 7.75 14.34
CA LYS A 459 -1.55 7.50 15.20
C LYS A 459 -1.34 6.34 16.17
N TYR A 460 -0.62 5.32 15.72
CA TYR A 460 -0.28 4.14 16.51
C TYR A 460 1.14 4.21 17.05
N LYS A 461 1.40 3.50 18.16
CA LYS A 461 2.73 3.49 18.78
C LYS A 461 3.74 2.68 17.96
N SER A 462 5.00 3.11 18.02
CA SER A 462 6.18 2.34 17.65
C SER A 462 7.20 2.49 18.77
N LEU A 463 7.72 1.38 19.30
CA LEU A 463 8.51 1.38 20.53
C LEU A 463 9.90 0.78 20.29
N PHE A 464 10.93 1.45 20.77
CA PHE A 464 12.31 0.98 20.72
C PHE A 464 12.65 0.17 21.97
N ILE A 465 13.37 -0.93 21.78
CA ILE A 465 13.96 -1.74 22.86
C ILE A 465 15.46 -1.91 22.63
N ALA A 466 16.24 -1.80 23.70
CA ALA A 466 17.69 -1.98 23.61
C ALA A 466 18.10 -3.43 23.31
N ASN A 467 17.23 -4.40 23.63
CA ASN A 467 17.43 -5.83 23.36
C ASN A 467 18.74 -6.38 23.95
N GLN A 468 19.11 -5.89 25.14
CA GLN A 468 20.31 -6.31 25.89
C GLN A 468 19.93 -7.21 27.07
N GLY A 469 20.89 -8.02 27.53
CA GLY A 469 20.74 -8.86 28.73
C GLY A 469 20.44 -10.32 28.41
N THR A 470 19.91 -11.03 29.39
CA THR A 470 19.57 -12.45 29.25
C THR A 470 18.40 -12.66 28.28
N ARG A 471 18.27 -13.89 27.76
CA ARG A 471 17.16 -14.27 26.86
C ARG A 471 15.78 -13.95 27.46
N GLU A 472 15.62 -14.16 28.77
CA GLU A 472 14.36 -13.92 29.47
C GLU A 472 14.06 -12.41 29.60
N GLU A 473 15.04 -11.60 29.99
CA GLU A 473 14.90 -10.14 30.06
C GLU A 473 14.55 -9.54 28.70
N ARG A 474 15.21 -10.01 27.63
CA ARG A 474 14.95 -9.58 26.26
C ARG A 474 13.54 -9.98 25.78
N LEU A 475 13.10 -11.20 26.11
CA LEU A 475 11.74 -11.65 25.80
C LEU A 475 10.70 -10.80 26.53
N ASN A 476 10.90 -10.52 27.83
CA ASN A 476 10.00 -9.68 28.61
C ASN A 476 9.91 -8.25 28.04
N GLN A 477 11.04 -7.64 27.66
CA GLN A 477 11.05 -6.32 27.01
C GLN A 477 10.29 -6.32 25.69
N LEU A 478 10.45 -7.38 24.88
CA LEU A 478 9.76 -7.52 23.60
C LEU A 478 8.25 -7.69 23.79
N THR A 479 7.82 -8.55 24.72
CA THR A 479 6.40 -8.75 25.02
C THR A 479 5.76 -7.49 25.60
N ASP A 480 6.46 -6.75 26.47
CA ASP A 480 5.99 -5.47 27.01
C ASP A 480 5.78 -4.42 25.90
N ALA A 481 6.70 -4.35 24.93
CA ALA A 481 6.56 -3.45 23.80
C ALA A 481 5.37 -3.84 22.90
N ILE A 482 5.19 -5.13 22.63
CA ILE A 482 4.07 -5.65 21.82
C ILE A 482 2.72 -5.36 22.47
N THR A 483 2.57 -5.61 23.78
CA THR A 483 1.31 -5.34 24.50
C THR A 483 0.94 -3.86 24.49
N GLU A 484 1.92 -2.97 24.60
CA GLU A 484 1.68 -1.53 24.54
C GLU A 484 1.31 -1.05 23.13
N VAL A 485 1.90 -1.66 22.08
CA VAL A 485 1.49 -1.43 20.68
C VAL A 485 0.05 -1.90 20.45
N TYR A 486 -0.32 -3.09 20.94
CA TYR A 486 -1.69 -3.59 20.88
C TYR A 486 -2.68 -2.68 21.61
N ALA A 487 -2.35 -2.25 22.83
CA ALA A 487 -3.17 -1.32 23.59
C ALA A 487 -3.38 0.01 22.84
N SER A 488 -2.39 0.48 22.06
CA SER A 488 -2.50 1.72 21.27
C SER A 488 -3.64 1.70 20.24
N THR A 489 -4.09 0.53 19.80
CA THR A 489 -5.25 0.37 18.90
C THR A 489 -6.55 0.94 19.49
N PHE A 490 -6.65 0.92 20.82
CA PHE A 490 -7.80 1.41 21.60
C PHE A 490 -7.56 2.80 22.19
N GLY A 491 -6.55 3.52 21.68
CA GLY A 491 -6.27 4.90 22.07
C GLY A 491 -7.27 5.89 21.50
N PRO A 492 -7.37 7.11 22.09
CA PRO A 492 -8.28 8.13 21.61
C PRO A 492 -7.97 8.58 20.18
N ASP A 493 -6.70 8.83 19.85
CA ASP A 493 -6.33 9.37 18.53
C ASP A 493 -6.67 8.39 17.37
N PRO A 494 -6.37 7.08 17.43
CA PRO A 494 -6.82 6.13 16.41
C PRO A 494 -8.35 5.98 16.29
N ILE A 495 -9.06 5.98 17.42
CA ILE A 495 -10.53 5.85 17.43
C ILE A 495 -11.17 7.07 16.76
N GLU A 496 -10.76 8.29 17.14
CA GLU A 496 -11.29 9.53 16.57
C GLU A 496 -10.97 9.65 15.07
N TYR A 497 -9.74 9.29 14.67
CA TYR A 497 -9.37 9.24 13.26
C TYR A 497 -10.28 8.30 12.45
N ARG A 498 -10.56 7.11 12.99
CA ARG A 498 -11.44 6.13 12.33
C ARG A 498 -12.88 6.60 12.25
N ASP A 499 -13.39 7.25 13.30
CA ASP A 499 -14.73 7.83 13.27
C ASP A 499 -14.87 8.88 12.15
N GLU A 500 -13.92 9.81 12.04
CA GLU A 500 -13.91 10.85 11.00
C GLU A 500 -13.89 10.30 9.57
N HIS A 501 -13.23 9.16 9.37
CA HIS A 501 -13.11 8.52 8.08
C HIS A 501 -14.21 7.48 7.81
N ALA A 502 -15.19 7.33 8.71
CA ALA A 502 -16.23 6.30 8.66
C ALA A 502 -15.64 4.88 8.59
N LEU A 503 -14.58 4.66 9.37
CA LEU A 503 -13.82 3.43 9.52
C LEU A 503 -14.02 2.74 10.87
N LEU A 504 -14.87 3.29 11.74
CA LEU A 504 -15.11 2.78 13.08
C LEU A 504 -15.76 1.38 13.09
N ASP A 505 -16.69 1.16 12.17
CA ASP A 505 -17.40 -0.11 12.00
C ASP A 505 -16.55 -1.18 11.32
N TYR A 506 -15.45 -0.80 10.68
CA TYR A 506 -14.51 -1.77 10.14
C TYR A 506 -13.74 -2.41 11.29
N LEU A 507 -13.49 -3.72 11.15
CA LEU A 507 -12.65 -4.44 12.09
C LEU A 507 -11.20 -3.99 11.89
N GLU A 508 -10.65 -3.35 12.91
CA GLU A 508 -9.26 -2.91 12.93
C GLU A 508 -8.42 -4.05 13.48
N GLU A 509 -7.68 -4.70 12.59
CA GLU A 509 -6.68 -5.68 12.97
C GLU A 509 -5.29 -5.06 12.89
N MET A 510 -4.45 -5.38 13.87
CA MET A 510 -3.14 -4.76 14.04
C MET A 510 -2.05 -5.80 13.84
N GLY A 511 -1.40 -5.78 12.67
CA GLY A 511 -0.14 -6.49 12.49
C GLY A 511 1.00 -5.78 13.22
N ILE A 512 2.09 -6.49 13.50
CA ILE A 512 3.29 -5.90 14.11
C ILE A 512 4.53 -6.25 13.31
N ILE A 513 5.44 -5.29 13.17
CA ILE A 513 6.78 -5.49 12.63
C ILE A 513 7.78 -5.39 13.78
N ILE A 514 8.53 -6.46 14.02
CA ILE A 514 9.69 -6.48 14.92
C ILE A 514 10.92 -6.33 14.03
N GLN A 515 11.55 -5.17 14.05
CA GLN A 515 12.60 -4.82 13.11
C GLN A 515 13.90 -4.46 13.84
N GLN A 516 15.04 -4.88 13.27
CA GLN A 516 16.34 -4.45 13.76
C GLN A 516 16.53 -2.94 13.55
N VAL A 517 16.95 -2.23 14.60
CA VAL A 517 17.31 -0.81 14.50
C VAL A 517 18.60 -0.69 13.71
N VAL A 518 18.58 0.14 12.67
CA VAL A 518 19.76 0.43 11.86
C VAL A 518 20.67 1.38 12.63
N GLY A 519 21.94 1.02 12.82
CA GLY A 519 22.90 1.90 13.47
C GLY A 519 24.22 1.25 13.83
N ASN A 520 25.07 2.03 14.48
CA ASN A 520 26.31 1.58 15.09
C ASN A 520 26.36 1.99 16.55
N ARG A 521 27.22 1.32 17.32
CA ARG A 521 27.57 1.72 18.68
C ARG A 521 28.53 2.90 18.65
N ILE A 522 28.21 3.95 19.38
CA ILE A 522 29.00 5.18 19.56
C ILE A 522 29.05 5.44 21.07
N GLY A 523 30.18 5.12 21.70
CA GLY A 523 30.30 5.10 23.16
C GLY A 523 29.26 4.17 23.83
N ASN A 524 28.37 4.77 24.62
CA ASN A 524 27.27 4.07 25.32
C ASN A 524 25.97 3.98 24.51
N TYR A 525 25.91 4.61 23.34
CA TYR A 525 24.69 4.78 22.58
C TYR A 525 24.70 3.94 21.31
N PHE A 526 23.51 3.57 20.83
CA PHE A 526 23.29 2.92 19.54
C PHE A 526 22.35 3.77 18.70
N MET A 527 22.79 4.13 17.49
CA MET A 527 22.03 4.96 16.57
C MET A 527 22.60 4.91 15.14
N PRO A 528 21.81 5.23 14.11
CA PRO A 528 22.35 5.49 12.78
C PRO A 528 23.12 6.81 12.75
N SER A 529 23.98 6.98 11.74
CA SER A 529 24.65 8.26 11.50
C SER A 529 23.64 9.37 11.25
N PHE A 530 22.61 9.07 10.46
CA PHE A 530 21.46 9.96 10.29
C PHE A 530 20.26 9.14 9.81
N ALA A 531 19.08 9.73 9.99
CA ALA A 531 17.83 9.17 9.49
C ALA A 531 16.92 10.30 9.01
N GLY A 532 15.92 9.94 8.21
CA GLY A 532 15.04 10.92 7.62
C GLY A 532 13.79 10.35 6.97
N VAL A 533 12.93 11.28 6.58
CA VAL A 533 11.73 11.01 5.78
C VAL A 533 11.87 11.78 4.47
N ALA A 534 11.57 11.12 3.36
CA ALA A 534 11.63 11.71 2.05
C ALA A 534 10.27 11.61 1.33
N PHE A 535 9.88 12.68 0.67
CA PHE A 535 8.61 12.85 -0.01
C PHE A 535 8.86 13.16 -1.49
N SER A 536 8.22 12.43 -2.39
CA SER A 536 8.33 12.64 -3.83
C SER A 536 7.60 13.89 -4.35
N SER A 537 6.55 14.33 -3.64
CA SER A 537 5.88 15.62 -3.86
C SER A 537 6.07 16.53 -2.65
N ASN A 538 6.30 17.82 -2.90
CA ASN A 538 6.46 18.84 -1.87
C ASN A 538 5.48 20.01 -2.06
N ASP A 539 4.50 20.10 -1.15
CA ASP A 539 3.56 21.22 -1.09
C ASP A 539 4.13 22.46 -0.38
N PHE A 540 5.26 22.32 0.31
CA PHE A 540 5.89 23.36 1.10
C PHE A 540 7.07 23.97 0.35
N ARG A 541 6.78 24.99 -0.45
CA ARG A 541 7.76 25.70 -1.27
C ARG A 541 8.32 26.90 -0.51
N TRP A 542 9.52 26.76 0.06
CA TRP A 542 10.22 27.91 0.67
C TRP A 542 10.87 28.85 -0.35
N SER A 543 10.90 28.46 -1.62
CA SER A 543 11.43 29.27 -2.73
C SER A 543 10.53 29.13 -3.96
N PRO A 544 10.29 30.22 -4.72
CA PRO A 544 9.49 30.16 -5.95
C PRO A 544 10.15 29.32 -7.06
N ARG A 545 11.44 28.97 -6.90
CA ARG A 545 12.16 28.11 -7.83
C ARG A 545 11.90 26.62 -7.59
N LEU A 546 11.22 26.24 -6.51
CA LEU A 546 10.92 24.84 -6.20
C LEU A 546 9.61 24.43 -6.87
N GLU A 547 9.63 23.28 -7.52
CA GLU A 547 8.46 22.60 -8.04
C GLU A 547 7.95 21.50 -7.11
N SER A 548 6.69 21.10 -7.27
CA SER A 548 6.08 20.04 -6.45
C SER A 548 6.87 18.75 -6.57
N ASP A 549 7.29 18.41 -7.79
CA ASP A 549 8.03 17.19 -8.10
C ASP A 549 9.51 17.24 -7.71
N ASP A 550 10.00 18.38 -7.21
CA ASP A 550 11.37 18.47 -6.67
C ASP A 550 11.50 17.71 -5.33
N GLY A 551 10.37 17.37 -4.69
CA GLY A 551 10.32 16.59 -3.45
C GLY A 551 10.84 17.32 -2.21
N LEU A 552 10.83 16.61 -1.08
CA LEU A 552 11.29 17.10 0.23
C LEU A 552 11.96 15.97 1.03
N ILE A 553 13.12 16.23 1.61
CA ILE A 553 13.78 15.38 2.59
C ILE A 553 13.85 16.14 3.92
N ARG A 554 13.37 15.50 4.98
CA ARG A 554 13.59 15.90 6.38
C ARG A 554 14.64 14.96 6.97
N ILE A 555 15.75 15.50 7.47
CA ILE A 555 16.89 14.70 7.96
C ILE A 555 17.34 15.18 9.34
N VAL A 556 17.71 14.21 10.18
CA VAL A 556 18.16 14.41 11.57
C VAL A 556 19.37 13.51 11.88
N PRO A 557 20.28 13.91 12.76
CA PRO A 557 21.30 13.01 13.31
C PRO A 557 20.64 12.00 14.27
N GLY A 558 21.21 10.80 14.37
CA GLY A 558 20.63 9.74 15.22
C GLY A 558 19.33 9.16 14.67
N LEU A 559 18.46 8.67 15.56
CA LEU A 559 17.22 7.98 15.17
C LEU A 559 16.23 8.90 14.43
N GLY A 560 15.49 8.30 13.50
CA GLY A 560 14.57 9.01 12.60
C GLY A 560 13.25 9.49 13.24
N THR A 561 13.01 9.17 14.51
CA THR A 561 11.87 9.67 15.29
C THR A 561 11.76 11.17 15.18
N ARG A 562 12.89 11.89 15.23
CA ARG A 562 12.86 13.35 15.12
C ARG A 562 12.50 13.91 13.74
N ALA A 563 12.66 13.11 12.69
CA ALA A 563 12.24 13.49 11.35
C ALA A 563 10.74 13.21 11.09
N VAL A 564 10.19 12.18 11.76
CA VAL A 564 8.80 11.73 11.62
C VAL A 564 7.87 12.45 12.59
N ASP A 565 8.24 12.50 13.87
CA ASP A 565 7.39 12.92 14.98
C ASP A 565 7.33 14.44 15.16
N ARG A 566 6.30 14.87 15.90
CA ARG A 566 6.05 16.27 16.25
C ARG A 566 7.04 16.75 17.30
N ILE A 567 8.08 17.46 16.88
CA ILE A 567 9.07 17.98 17.83
C ILE A 567 8.93 19.46 17.98
N SER A 568 8.47 19.87 19.16
CA SER A 568 8.32 21.27 19.53
C SER A 568 9.60 21.94 20.04
N ASP A 569 10.62 21.16 20.41
CA ASP A 569 11.80 21.63 21.14
C ASP A 569 13.11 21.62 20.33
N ASP A 570 13.06 21.35 19.02
CA ASP A 570 14.22 21.27 18.12
C ASP A 570 13.82 21.38 16.64
N TYR A 571 14.79 21.33 15.73
CA TYR A 571 14.61 21.49 14.28
C TYR A 571 15.03 20.25 13.49
N THR A 572 14.44 20.09 12.31
CA THR A 572 14.87 19.11 11.31
C THR A 572 15.52 19.82 10.13
N ALA A 573 16.64 19.31 9.61
CA ALA A 573 17.22 19.87 8.40
C ALA A 573 16.34 19.50 7.19
N MET A 574 15.97 20.49 6.38
CA MET A 574 15.14 20.31 5.19
C MET A 574 15.96 20.48 3.91
N ILE A 575 15.82 19.54 2.99
CA ILE A 575 16.53 19.51 1.70
C ILE A 575 15.51 19.21 0.60
N SER A 576 15.54 19.95 -0.51
CA SER A 576 14.81 19.54 -1.70
C SER A 576 15.71 18.64 -2.56
N PRO A 577 15.38 17.35 -2.76
CA PRO A 577 16.22 16.43 -3.53
C PRO A 577 16.39 16.84 -5.00
N GLY A 578 15.38 17.46 -5.62
CA GLY A 578 15.48 17.97 -6.99
C GLY A 578 16.36 19.22 -7.13
N LYS A 579 16.40 20.07 -6.10
CA LYS A 579 17.23 21.29 -6.07
C LYS A 579 17.91 21.48 -4.71
N PRO A 580 18.93 20.67 -4.37
CA PRO A 580 19.52 20.66 -3.03
C PRO A 580 20.22 21.98 -2.64
N GLU A 581 20.65 22.74 -3.63
CA GLU A 581 21.26 24.08 -3.52
C GLU A 581 20.34 25.10 -2.81
N LEU A 582 19.02 24.92 -2.91
CA LEU A 582 18.02 25.87 -2.41
C LEU A 582 17.70 25.56 -0.94
N ARG A 583 18.47 26.16 -0.03
CA ARG A 583 18.30 26.00 1.42
C ARG A 583 17.15 26.87 1.96
N VAL A 584 16.48 26.35 2.99
CA VAL A 584 15.50 27.12 3.79
C VAL A 584 16.21 28.24 4.55
N ASN A 585 17.34 27.91 5.17
CA ASN A 585 18.15 28.84 5.96
C ASN A 585 19.36 29.30 5.13
N SER A 586 19.39 30.60 4.83
CA SER A 586 20.37 31.19 3.91
C SER A 586 21.57 31.78 4.67
N THR A 587 21.30 32.41 5.81
CA THR A 587 22.36 33.07 6.60
C THR A 587 23.02 32.10 7.60
N ILE A 588 24.24 32.40 8.02
CA ILE A 588 24.98 31.58 8.99
C ILE A 588 24.26 31.58 10.35
N GLU A 589 23.75 32.74 10.77
CA GLU A 589 22.98 32.89 12.01
C GLU A 589 21.72 32.02 12.00
N GLU A 590 20.99 31.99 10.87
CA GLU A 590 19.85 31.08 10.68
C GLU A 590 20.31 29.61 10.71
N LYS A 591 21.40 29.25 10.02
CA LYS A 591 21.90 27.87 10.01
C LYS A 591 22.29 27.37 11.41
N ILE A 592 22.91 28.21 12.24
CA ILE A 592 23.27 27.86 13.63
C ILE A 592 22.01 27.75 14.50
N LYS A 593 21.04 28.64 14.29
CA LYS A 593 19.83 28.68 15.10
C LYS A 593 18.88 27.53 14.80
N TYR A 594 18.73 27.18 13.52
CA TYR A 594 17.75 26.24 12.98
C TYR A 594 18.35 24.87 12.60
N SER A 595 19.58 24.57 13.04
CA SER A 595 20.13 23.21 12.95
C SER A 595 19.58 22.31 14.05
N PRO A 596 19.43 21.00 13.80
CA PRO A 596 19.15 20.02 14.85
C PRO A 596 20.20 20.10 15.96
N LYS A 597 19.75 20.28 17.20
CA LYS A 597 20.61 20.34 18.39
C LYS A 597 20.56 19.07 19.22
N LYS A 598 19.41 18.38 19.21
CA LYS A 598 19.18 17.14 19.93
C LYS A 598 19.10 15.98 18.95
N LEU A 599 19.43 14.80 19.46
CA LEU A 599 19.28 13.55 18.75
C LEU A 599 18.73 12.47 19.67
N ASP A 600 17.91 11.60 19.08
CA ASP A 600 17.32 10.47 19.76
C ASP A 600 18.23 9.25 19.58
N VAL A 601 18.47 8.54 20.68
CA VAL A 601 19.42 7.43 20.75
C VAL A 601 18.89 6.29 21.63
N ILE A 602 19.45 5.09 21.45
CA ILE A 602 19.24 3.99 22.39
C ILE A 602 20.47 3.92 23.29
N ASN A 603 20.31 4.23 24.57
CA ASN A 603 21.37 4.08 25.55
C ASN A 603 21.48 2.61 25.96
N LEU A 604 22.57 1.96 25.54
CA LEU A 604 22.81 0.53 25.79
C LEU A 604 23.12 0.23 27.26
N LYS A 605 23.51 1.24 28.04
CA LYS A 605 23.81 1.09 29.47
C LYS A 605 22.55 1.15 30.33
N THR A 606 21.65 2.09 30.04
CA THR A 606 20.37 2.23 30.75
C THR A 606 19.29 1.33 30.15
N GLY A 607 19.49 0.85 28.92
CA GLY A 607 18.54 0.05 28.16
C GLY A 607 17.35 0.84 27.62
N LYS A 608 17.46 2.18 27.55
CA LYS A 608 16.33 3.08 27.28
C LYS A 608 16.55 3.94 26.04
N PHE A 609 15.43 4.33 25.43
CA PHE A 609 15.39 5.42 24.47
C PHE A 609 15.57 6.75 25.21
N GLU A 610 16.52 7.56 24.76
CA GLU A 610 16.89 8.84 25.38
C GLU A 610 17.09 9.91 24.31
N THR A 611 16.77 11.15 24.64
CA THR A 611 17.11 12.33 23.81
C THR A 611 18.26 13.06 24.46
N ILE A 612 19.36 13.25 23.72
CA ILE A 612 20.57 13.90 24.20
C ILE A 612 20.93 15.11 23.32
N GLU A 613 21.79 15.99 23.82
CA GLU A 613 22.34 17.11 23.04
C GLU A 613 23.52 16.64 22.18
N LEU A 614 23.57 17.11 20.93
CA LEU A 614 24.58 16.72 19.94
C LEU A 614 25.99 17.04 20.42
N ASN A 615 26.22 18.24 20.95
CA ASN A 615 27.55 18.65 21.40
C ASN A 615 28.05 17.79 22.57
N SER A 616 27.17 17.43 23.53
CA SER A 616 27.53 16.52 24.62
C SER A 616 27.99 15.15 24.11
N LEU A 617 27.32 14.60 23.09
CA LEU A 617 27.76 13.35 22.47
C LEU A 617 29.11 13.52 21.74
N LEU A 618 29.31 14.62 21.02
CA LEU A 618 30.52 14.87 20.25
C LEU A 618 31.74 15.07 21.16
N GLU A 619 31.56 15.74 22.30
CA GLU A 619 32.57 15.89 23.34
C GLU A 619 32.98 14.53 23.95
N GLU A 620 32.01 13.64 24.20
CA GLU A 620 32.26 12.33 24.82
C GLU A 620 32.81 11.28 23.84
N SER A 621 32.29 11.22 22.61
CA SER A 621 32.54 10.10 21.68
C SER A 621 32.50 10.51 20.19
N GLY A 622 32.76 11.78 19.86
CA GLY A 622 32.71 12.29 18.48
C GLY A 622 33.68 11.61 17.51
N SER A 623 34.79 11.04 17.99
CA SER A 623 35.74 10.27 17.17
C SER A 623 35.20 8.94 16.65
N GLU A 624 34.23 8.35 17.37
CA GLU A 624 33.57 7.09 16.98
C GLU A 624 32.36 7.32 16.06
N TYR A 625 31.93 8.58 15.90
CA TYR A 625 30.75 8.93 15.11
C TYR A 625 30.98 8.66 13.61
N PRO A 626 30.30 7.67 13.00
CA PRO A 626 30.51 7.33 11.60
C PRO A 626 29.99 8.42 10.69
N PHE A 627 30.78 8.79 9.67
CA PHE A 627 30.38 9.74 8.63
C PHE A 627 30.15 11.19 9.13
N ILE A 628 30.72 11.54 10.29
CA ILE A 628 30.54 12.84 10.96
C ILE A 628 30.86 14.06 10.08
N ASN A 629 31.92 13.99 9.26
CA ASN A 629 32.36 15.10 8.39
C ASN A 629 31.32 15.48 7.32
N ASN A 630 30.34 14.63 7.06
CA ASN A 630 29.26 14.90 6.11
C ASN A 630 28.01 15.47 6.78
N ILE A 631 27.91 15.31 8.10
CA ILE A 631 26.72 15.63 8.90
C ILE A 631 26.93 16.96 9.65
N VAL A 632 28.11 17.12 10.26
CA VAL A 632 28.42 18.20 11.19
C VAL A 632 29.31 19.26 10.55
N SER A 633 29.07 20.52 10.89
CA SER A 633 29.97 21.66 10.63
C SER A 633 30.37 22.33 11.94
N GLU A 634 31.60 22.79 11.99
CA GLU A 634 32.18 23.58 13.08
C GLU A 634 31.98 25.07 12.82
N VAL A 635 31.65 25.82 13.86
CA VAL A 635 31.48 27.27 13.83
C VAL A 635 32.77 27.94 14.33
N ASP A 636 33.46 28.69 13.46
CA ASP A 636 34.70 29.43 13.76
C ASP A 636 34.53 30.91 13.39
N ASP A 637 34.53 31.82 14.37
CA ASP A 637 34.49 33.31 14.23
C ASP A 637 33.81 33.82 12.92
N LYS A 638 32.54 33.44 12.73
CA LYS A 638 31.62 33.77 11.60
C LYS A 638 31.71 32.92 10.32
N HIS A 639 32.41 31.80 10.32
CA HIS A 639 32.47 30.87 9.19
C HIS A 639 32.05 29.45 9.62
N LEU A 640 31.36 28.75 8.72
CA LEU A 640 31.10 27.32 8.85
C LEU A 640 32.19 26.54 8.13
N ARG A 641 32.84 25.62 8.83
CA ARG A 641 33.87 24.74 8.27
C ARG A 641 33.52 23.28 8.53
N THR A 642 33.93 22.39 7.63
CA THR A 642 33.85 20.96 7.90
C THR A 642 34.94 20.56 8.91
N PRO A 643 34.63 19.77 9.96
CA PRO A 643 35.62 19.21 10.87
C PRO A 643 36.70 18.42 10.12
N ARG A 644 37.93 18.38 10.66
CA ARG A 644 39.00 17.57 10.07
C ARG A 644 38.80 16.10 10.44
N SER A 645 39.07 15.17 9.51
CA SER A 645 38.78 13.74 9.72
C SER A 645 39.63 13.05 10.80
N ILE A 646 40.81 13.59 11.15
CA ILE A 646 41.77 12.94 12.05
C ILE A 646 42.26 13.95 13.08
N GLY A 647 42.18 13.58 14.37
CA GLY A 647 42.69 14.39 15.48
C GLY A 647 41.91 15.68 15.74
N HIS A 648 40.65 15.77 15.30
CA HIS A 648 39.78 16.91 15.59
C HIS A 648 39.36 16.91 17.05
N ASP A 649 39.46 18.06 17.69
CA ASP A 649 39.08 18.25 19.08
C ASP A 649 37.67 18.82 19.13
N TYR A 650 36.70 17.96 19.45
CA TYR A 650 35.27 18.32 19.49
C TYR A 650 34.90 19.16 20.73
N THR A 651 35.84 19.43 21.65
CA THR A 651 35.57 20.21 22.87
C THR A 651 35.78 21.72 22.73
N LYS A 652 36.44 22.16 21.64
CA LYS A 652 36.93 23.55 21.52
C LYS A 652 35.94 24.53 20.89
N ASN A 653 35.12 24.07 19.95
CA ASN A 653 34.25 24.91 19.13
C ASN A 653 32.84 24.33 19.09
N LEU A 654 31.84 25.15 18.78
CA LEU A 654 30.47 24.70 18.63
C LEU A 654 30.28 23.91 17.33
N HIS A 655 29.67 22.73 17.43
CA HIS A 655 29.33 21.89 16.30
C HIS A 655 27.81 21.90 16.04
N ILE A 656 27.45 22.00 14.77
CA ILE A 656 26.05 22.03 14.32
C ILE A 656 25.80 21.03 13.18
N ALA A 657 24.65 20.36 13.19
CA ALA A 657 24.26 19.42 12.15
C ALA A 657 23.70 20.16 10.91
N THR A 658 24.56 20.45 9.94
CA THR A 658 24.19 21.19 8.71
C THR A 658 23.93 20.28 7.51
N PHE A 659 24.52 19.09 7.51
CA PHE A 659 24.52 18.12 6.41
C PHE A 659 25.15 18.64 5.10
N GLU A 660 25.95 19.71 5.15
CA GLU A 660 26.56 20.31 3.94
C GLU A 660 27.44 19.31 3.18
N GLY A 661 28.13 18.41 3.90
CA GLY A 661 28.95 17.40 3.25
C GLY A 661 28.12 16.30 2.57
N LEU A 662 26.85 16.07 2.94
CA LEU A 662 25.95 15.20 2.16
C LEU A 662 25.56 15.81 0.82
N LEU A 663 25.50 17.14 0.74
CA LEU A 663 25.13 17.84 -0.50
C LEU A 663 26.32 17.94 -1.46
N THR A 664 27.49 18.26 -0.91
CA THR A 664 28.65 18.68 -1.71
C THR A 664 29.63 17.55 -2.02
N LYS A 665 29.67 16.50 -1.19
CA LYS A 665 30.71 15.45 -1.25
C LYS A 665 30.16 14.05 -1.53
N THR A 666 28.84 13.87 -1.57
CA THR A 666 28.22 12.55 -1.72
C THR A 666 27.08 12.58 -2.75
N THR A 667 26.67 11.40 -3.20
CA THR A 667 25.54 11.19 -4.10
C THR A 667 24.27 10.80 -3.37
N ILE A 668 24.23 10.86 -2.03
CA ILE A 668 23.14 10.29 -1.22
C ILE A 668 21.81 10.99 -1.52
N VAL A 669 21.82 12.32 -1.67
CA VAL A 669 20.58 13.07 -1.97
C VAL A 669 20.03 12.72 -3.36
N SER A 670 20.91 12.54 -4.35
CA SER A 670 20.49 12.11 -5.70
C SER A 670 20.07 10.64 -5.73
N GLU A 671 20.70 9.78 -4.93
CA GLU A 671 20.28 8.38 -4.74
C GLU A 671 18.87 8.31 -4.14
N VAL A 672 18.57 9.09 -3.09
CA VAL A 672 17.23 9.18 -2.50
C VAL A 672 16.21 9.73 -3.51
N LYS A 673 16.59 10.73 -4.33
CA LYS A 673 15.73 11.24 -5.41
C LYS A 673 15.40 10.16 -6.42
N ALA A 674 16.40 9.41 -6.89
CA ALA A 674 16.22 8.32 -7.84
C ALA A 674 15.28 7.23 -7.27
N LEU A 675 15.35 6.97 -5.96
CA LEU A 675 14.43 6.04 -5.30
C LEU A 675 13.00 6.55 -5.24
N LEU A 676 12.81 7.83 -4.89
CA LEU A 676 11.49 8.45 -4.90
C LEU A 676 10.87 8.40 -6.29
N ASP A 677 11.64 8.70 -7.34
CA ASP A 677 11.17 8.68 -8.72
C ASP A 677 10.85 7.26 -9.20
N LEU A 678 11.70 6.28 -8.86
CA LEU A 678 11.44 4.87 -9.16
C LEU A 678 10.14 4.39 -8.51
N PHE A 679 9.98 4.63 -7.20
CA PHE A 679 8.75 4.21 -6.51
C PHE A 679 7.54 4.98 -7.04
N LYS A 680 7.64 6.30 -7.25
CA LYS A 680 6.55 7.10 -7.82
C LYS A 680 6.11 6.56 -9.18
N GLU A 681 7.05 6.17 -10.05
CA GLU A 681 6.76 5.56 -11.34
C GLU A 681 6.04 4.21 -11.18
N LYS A 682 6.54 3.31 -10.31
CA LYS A 682 5.96 1.98 -10.14
C LYS A 682 4.61 1.97 -9.42
N TYR A 683 4.42 2.86 -8.46
CA TYR A 683 3.15 3.01 -7.74
C TYR A 683 2.13 3.87 -8.50
N ASN A 684 2.56 4.63 -9.52
CA ASN A 684 1.73 5.59 -10.25
C ASN A 684 1.01 6.59 -9.32
N SER A 685 1.67 6.96 -8.23
CA SER A 685 1.22 7.91 -7.22
C SER A 685 2.44 8.54 -6.54
N PRO A 686 2.32 9.75 -5.94
CA PRO A 686 3.37 10.25 -5.07
C PRO A 686 3.63 9.25 -3.92
N ILE A 687 4.89 9.08 -3.55
CA ILE A 687 5.40 8.15 -2.53
C ILE A 687 6.17 8.92 -1.45
N ASP A 688 6.01 8.51 -0.19
CA ASP A 688 6.91 8.84 0.92
C ASP A 688 7.67 7.60 1.42
N ILE A 689 8.93 7.81 1.80
CA ILE A 689 9.81 6.78 2.33
C ILE A 689 10.44 7.25 3.63
N GLU A 690 10.58 6.34 4.59
CA GLU A 690 11.45 6.51 5.75
C GLU A 690 12.75 5.77 5.51
N PHE A 691 13.88 6.40 5.85
CA PHE A 691 15.20 5.82 5.62
C PHE A 691 16.16 6.13 6.77
N ALA A 692 17.20 5.31 6.91
CA ALA A 692 18.32 5.50 7.81
C ALA A 692 19.65 5.21 7.09
N HIS A 693 20.74 5.75 7.62
CA HIS A 693 22.08 5.52 7.07
C HIS A 693 23.06 5.15 8.20
N ASP A 694 23.70 3.98 8.08
CA ASP A 694 24.68 3.46 9.05
C ASP A 694 26.10 4.01 8.85
N GLY A 695 26.27 4.98 7.96
CA GLY A 695 27.58 5.51 7.56
C GLY A 695 28.15 4.84 6.31
N LYS A 696 27.56 3.73 5.84
CA LYS A 696 27.97 3.00 4.63
C LYS A 696 26.85 2.75 3.63
N ASN A 697 25.66 2.36 4.08
CA ASN A 697 24.53 1.97 3.24
C ASN A 697 23.26 2.75 3.65
N ILE A 698 22.38 2.96 2.67
CA ILE A 698 21.03 3.48 2.91
C ILE A 698 20.12 2.31 3.24
N TYR A 699 19.31 2.43 4.28
CA TYR A 699 18.29 1.45 4.65
C TYR A 699 16.91 2.05 4.46
N ILE A 700 16.05 1.34 3.74
CA ILE A 700 14.63 1.71 3.64
C ILE A 700 13.91 1.06 4.82
N LEU A 701 13.23 1.89 5.61
CA LEU A 701 12.50 1.49 6.82
C LEU A 701 10.99 1.38 6.56
N GLN A 702 10.47 2.24 5.69
CA GLN A 702 9.06 2.26 5.30
C GLN A 702 8.92 2.87 3.90
N CYS A 703 7.92 2.42 3.13
CA CYS A 703 7.56 2.98 1.83
C CYS A 703 6.04 2.88 1.65
N ARG A 704 5.39 4.00 1.35
CA ARG A 704 3.93 4.04 1.14
C ARG A 704 3.50 5.13 0.14
N PRO A 705 2.34 5.00 -0.50
CA PRO A 705 1.71 6.09 -1.26
C PRO A 705 1.36 7.28 -0.37
N GLN A 706 1.63 8.49 -0.86
CA GLN A 706 1.17 9.72 -0.21
C GLN A 706 -0.31 9.94 -0.51
N SER A 707 -1.03 10.41 0.50
CA SER A 707 -2.41 10.90 0.37
C SER A 707 -2.41 12.17 -0.49
N PHE A 708 -2.77 12.06 -1.78
CA PHE A 708 -2.90 13.20 -2.68
C PHE A 708 -4.38 13.54 -2.90
N ASN A 709 -4.77 14.79 -2.61
CA ASN A 709 -6.14 15.28 -2.83
C ASN A 709 -6.20 16.20 -4.06
N GLU A 710 -7.29 16.10 -4.84
CA GLU A 710 -7.54 16.92 -6.02
C GLU A 710 -7.70 18.43 -5.71
N ASP A 711 -7.94 18.79 -4.43
CA ASP A 711 -8.08 20.18 -3.93
C ASP A 711 -6.73 20.94 -3.79
N SER A 712 -5.62 20.34 -4.22
CA SER A 712 -4.29 21.00 -4.26
C SER A 712 -4.00 21.68 -5.61
N GLN A 713 -5.01 21.92 -6.45
CA GLN A 713 -4.86 22.73 -7.65
C GLN A 713 -4.70 24.23 -7.31
N PRO A 714 -3.91 24.99 -8.10
CA PRO A 714 -3.77 26.43 -7.91
C PRO A 714 -5.14 27.12 -8.01
N ALA A 715 -5.53 27.85 -6.99
CA ALA A 715 -6.79 28.59 -7.01
C ALA A 715 -6.69 29.83 -7.92
N GLU A 716 -7.75 30.12 -8.67
CA GLU A 716 -7.87 31.40 -9.38
C GLU A 716 -8.21 32.50 -8.36
N ILE A 717 -7.35 33.51 -8.23
CA ILE A 717 -7.52 34.58 -7.24
C ILE A 717 -8.23 35.77 -7.91
N PRO A 718 -9.40 36.20 -7.42
CA PRO A 718 -10.09 37.37 -7.96
C PRO A 718 -9.26 38.66 -7.82
N GLU A 719 -9.02 39.39 -8.93
CA GLU A 719 -8.15 40.58 -8.94
C GLU A 719 -8.87 41.90 -8.57
N ASN A 720 -10.20 41.95 -8.64
CA ASN A 720 -11.00 43.18 -8.48
C ASN A 720 -11.89 43.18 -7.22
N VAL A 721 -11.29 42.96 -6.04
CA VAL A 721 -12.02 42.94 -4.76
C VAL A 721 -11.76 44.22 -3.97
N LEU A 722 -12.83 44.79 -3.42
CA LEU A 722 -12.74 45.98 -2.57
C LEU A 722 -11.91 45.67 -1.32
N LYS A 723 -10.97 46.55 -0.96
CA LYS A 723 -10.09 46.35 0.22
C LYS A 723 -10.85 46.05 1.53
N LYS A 724 -12.07 46.55 1.69
CA LYS A 724 -12.93 46.28 2.85
C LYS A 724 -13.40 44.82 2.95
N ASN A 725 -13.43 44.09 1.84
CA ASN A 725 -13.84 42.69 1.77
C ASN A 725 -12.65 41.73 1.89
N ILE A 726 -11.45 42.23 2.20
CA ILE A 726 -10.25 41.41 2.34
C ILE A 726 -9.92 41.30 3.83
N LEU A 727 -9.86 40.07 4.35
CA LEU A 727 -9.39 39.79 5.70
C LEU A 727 -7.86 39.80 5.74
N PHE A 728 -7.23 39.06 4.82
CA PHE A 728 -5.77 39.05 4.68
C PHE A 728 -5.30 38.80 3.25
N THR A 729 -4.06 39.23 2.95
CA THR A 729 -3.27 38.78 1.79
C THR A 729 -1.90 38.29 2.24
N ALA A 730 -1.37 37.28 1.56
CA ALA A 730 -0.03 36.75 1.80
C ALA A 730 0.69 36.51 0.47
N GLU A 731 1.98 36.83 0.42
CA GLU A 731 2.82 36.71 -0.79
C GLU A 731 4.05 35.80 -0.61
N LYS A 732 4.15 35.13 0.53
CA LYS A 732 5.33 34.37 0.92
C LYS A 732 4.96 32.94 1.29
N HIS A 733 5.69 31.98 0.74
CA HIS A 733 5.60 30.56 1.10
C HIS A 733 4.17 30.00 0.93
N ILE A 734 3.54 30.32 -0.21
CA ILE A 734 2.15 29.97 -0.49
C ILE A 734 2.06 28.58 -1.13
N SER A 735 1.24 27.71 -0.55
CA SER A 735 0.82 26.43 -1.11
C SER A 735 -0.45 26.59 -1.96
N ASN A 736 -0.83 25.56 -2.72
CA ASN A 736 -2.09 25.57 -3.47
C ASN A 736 -3.26 25.15 -2.58
N GLY A 737 -4.42 25.78 -2.79
CA GLY A 737 -5.65 25.36 -2.14
C GLY A 737 -6.78 26.36 -2.28
N LEU A 738 -7.98 25.86 -2.12
CA LEU A 738 -9.20 26.65 -1.95
C LEU A 738 -9.87 26.23 -0.65
N VAL A 739 -10.18 27.20 0.21
CA VAL A 739 -10.97 26.99 1.42
C VAL A 739 -12.26 27.80 1.29
N PRO A 740 -13.35 27.20 0.79
CA PRO A 740 -14.61 27.90 0.62
C PRO A 740 -15.43 27.95 1.91
N ASP A 741 -16.35 28.92 1.99
CA ASP A 741 -17.45 28.97 2.96
C ASP A 741 -17.04 28.83 4.44
N VAL A 742 -15.98 29.52 4.85
CA VAL A 742 -15.60 29.63 6.27
C VAL A 742 -16.59 30.57 6.98
N THR A 743 -17.30 30.01 7.95
CA THR A 743 -18.32 30.69 8.77
C THR A 743 -17.77 31.20 10.09
N HIS A 744 -16.77 30.53 10.67
CA HIS A 744 -16.21 30.90 11.98
C HIS A 744 -14.70 31.12 11.93
N LEU A 745 -14.22 32.09 12.70
CA LEU A 745 -12.80 32.35 12.91
C LEU A 745 -12.48 32.19 14.41
N VAL A 746 -11.56 31.27 14.73
CA VAL A 746 -10.95 31.18 16.06
C VAL A 746 -9.58 31.85 15.99
N TYR A 747 -9.48 33.01 16.63
CA TYR A 747 -8.27 33.82 16.66
C TYR A 747 -7.68 33.84 18.08
N VAL A 748 -6.48 33.28 18.23
CA VAL A 748 -5.67 33.42 19.44
C VAL A 748 -4.77 34.63 19.24
N ASP A 749 -4.95 35.66 20.07
CA ASP A 749 -4.21 36.90 19.91
C ASP A 749 -2.71 36.71 20.23
N PRO A 750 -1.79 36.96 19.27
CA PRO A 750 -0.37 36.75 19.51
C PRO A 750 0.25 37.62 20.60
N GLN A 751 -0.27 38.84 20.80
CA GLN A 751 0.27 39.78 21.80
C GLN A 751 -0.16 39.33 23.19
N GLU A 752 -1.46 39.14 23.39
CA GLU A 752 -2.03 38.72 24.68
C GLU A 752 -1.52 37.33 25.10
N TYR A 753 -1.37 36.41 24.15
CA TYR A 753 -0.82 35.07 24.42
C TYR A 753 0.61 35.12 24.97
N SER A 754 1.46 36.02 24.43
CA SER A 754 2.86 36.14 24.85
C SER A 754 3.03 36.72 26.27
N GLU A 755 2.03 37.43 26.78
CA GLU A 755 2.04 38.04 28.11
C GLU A 755 1.68 37.04 29.22
N ILE A 756 1.20 35.84 28.86
CA ILE A 756 0.81 34.80 29.82
C ILE A 756 2.05 34.23 30.51
N THR A 757 2.03 34.28 31.84
CA THR A 757 3.07 33.72 32.70
C THR A 757 2.68 32.38 33.31
N SER A 758 1.38 32.13 33.49
CA SER A 758 0.84 30.89 34.05
C SER A 758 0.89 29.74 33.03
N HIS A 759 1.48 28.62 33.44
CA HIS A 759 1.54 27.41 32.61
C HIS A 759 0.15 26.75 32.44
N ASP A 760 -0.68 26.79 33.49
CA ASP A 760 -2.03 26.21 33.44
C ASP A 760 -2.96 26.95 32.49
N ASP A 761 -2.80 28.27 32.36
CA ASP A 761 -3.58 29.08 31.41
C ASP A 761 -3.18 28.75 29.96
N LEU A 762 -1.87 28.59 29.69
CA LEU A 762 -1.35 28.16 28.39
C LEU A 762 -1.88 26.77 27.98
N LEU A 763 -1.93 25.82 28.92
CA LEU A 763 -2.54 24.51 28.69
C LEU A 763 -4.06 24.59 28.49
N SER A 764 -4.73 25.51 29.20
CA SER A 764 -6.17 25.71 29.08
C SER A 764 -6.56 26.24 27.71
N ILE A 765 -5.73 27.08 27.07
CA ILE A 765 -5.96 27.54 25.69
C ILE A 765 -6.02 26.36 24.72
N GLY A 766 -5.08 25.41 24.82
CA GLY A 766 -5.11 24.18 24.01
C GLY A 766 -6.40 23.38 24.19
N LYS A 767 -6.85 23.22 25.45
CA LYS A 767 -8.12 22.56 25.78
C LYS A 767 -9.34 23.29 25.22
N VAL A 768 -9.34 24.62 25.25
CA VAL A 768 -10.42 25.44 24.67
C VAL A 768 -10.46 25.25 23.16
N VAL A 769 -9.32 25.29 22.48
CA VAL A 769 -9.28 25.00 21.04
C VAL A 769 -9.82 23.61 20.72
N GLY A 770 -9.41 22.59 21.48
CA GLY A 770 -9.94 21.23 21.30
C GLY A 770 -11.46 21.12 21.54
N LYS A 771 -12.01 21.87 22.50
CA LYS A 771 -13.47 21.96 22.72
C LYS A 771 -14.18 22.68 21.56
N LEU A 772 -13.65 23.81 21.11
CA LEU A 772 -14.19 24.56 19.97
C LEU A 772 -14.17 23.73 18.69
N ASN A 773 -13.09 22.98 18.46
CA ASN A 773 -12.95 22.06 17.33
C ASN A 773 -14.06 20.98 17.29
N LYS A 774 -14.66 20.63 18.43
CA LYS A 774 -15.79 19.68 18.50
C LYS A 774 -17.16 20.32 18.34
N ILE A 775 -17.30 21.58 18.75
CA ILE A 775 -18.58 22.30 18.77
C ILE A 775 -18.84 23.02 17.43
N LEU A 776 -17.81 23.58 16.82
CA LEU A 776 -17.94 24.40 15.61
C LEU A 776 -18.27 23.55 14.36
N PRO A 777 -18.94 24.13 13.34
CA PRO A 777 -19.30 23.38 12.13
C PRO A 777 -18.08 22.84 11.39
N LYS A 778 -18.04 21.52 11.18
CA LYS A 778 -16.91 20.83 10.55
C LYS A 778 -16.54 21.46 9.22
N ARG A 779 -15.25 21.73 9.02
CA ARG A 779 -14.69 22.32 7.78
C ARG A 779 -15.30 23.65 7.36
N GLN A 780 -15.84 24.41 8.32
CA GLN A 780 -16.29 25.78 8.09
C GLN A 780 -15.69 26.76 9.11
N PHE A 781 -14.60 26.38 9.78
CA PHE A 781 -13.87 27.30 10.65
C PHE A 781 -12.37 27.22 10.40
N ILE A 782 -11.67 28.29 10.75
CA ILE A 782 -10.21 28.38 10.66
C ILE A 782 -9.61 28.72 12.02
N LEU A 783 -8.39 28.23 12.24
CA LEU A 783 -7.59 28.53 13.42
C LEU A 783 -6.48 29.50 13.03
N MET A 784 -6.43 30.64 13.71
CA MET A 784 -5.40 31.67 13.54
C MET A 784 -4.73 31.93 14.89
N GLY A 785 -3.40 31.87 14.97
CA GLY A 785 -2.74 32.05 16.27
C GLY A 785 -1.23 32.32 16.22
N PRO A 786 -0.62 32.59 17.38
CA PRO A 786 0.79 32.93 17.50
C PRO A 786 1.71 31.75 17.17
N GLY A 787 2.74 32.04 16.39
CA GLY A 787 3.92 31.18 16.25
C GLY A 787 3.56 29.75 15.88
N ARG A 788 3.96 28.78 16.72
CA ARG A 788 3.93 27.35 16.42
C ARG A 788 2.75 26.64 17.05
N TRP A 789 1.93 26.00 16.25
CA TRP A 789 0.91 25.10 16.80
C TRP A 789 1.54 23.73 17.06
N GLY A 790 1.13 23.06 18.14
CA GLY A 790 1.60 21.72 18.50
C GLY A 790 2.79 21.69 19.46
N SER A 791 3.10 22.82 20.10
CA SER A 791 4.22 22.92 21.01
C SER A 791 3.97 22.13 22.32
N ARG A 792 4.76 21.08 22.59
CA ARG A 792 4.77 20.34 23.87
C ARG A 792 5.87 20.84 24.84
N GLY A 793 6.92 21.46 24.31
CA GLY A 793 8.04 22.04 25.04
C GLY A 793 7.79 23.50 25.43
N ASP A 794 8.31 24.44 24.65
CA ASP A 794 8.14 25.88 24.91
C ASP A 794 6.77 26.38 24.43
N ILE A 795 5.74 26.18 25.26
CA ILE A 795 4.35 26.56 24.99
C ILE A 795 4.20 28.09 24.81
N LYS A 796 5.19 28.91 25.19
CA LYS A 796 5.16 30.35 24.94
C LYS A 796 5.37 30.72 23.47
N LEU A 797 5.98 29.82 22.69
CA LEU A 797 6.23 30.02 21.26
C LEU A 797 5.02 29.65 20.38
N GLY A 798 3.96 29.07 20.96
CA GLY A 798 2.67 28.89 20.30
C GLY A 798 1.79 27.83 20.97
N VAL A 799 0.63 27.55 20.37
CA VAL A 799 -0.48 26.85 21.05
C VAL A 799 -0.23 25.34 21.18
N SER A 800 -0.35 24.80 22.40
CA SER A 800 -0.20 23.36 22.65
C SER A 800 -1.49 22.61 22.28
N VAL A 801 -1.45 21.89 21.14
CA VAL A 801 -2.59 21.10 20.63
C VAL A 801 -2.10 19.77 20.06
N THR A 802 -3.01 18.80 19.99
CA THR A 802 -2.83 17.53 19.29
C THR A 802 -3.71 17.47 18.04
N TYR A 803 -3.61 16.38 17.26
CA TYR A 803 -4.44 16.20 16.07
C TYR A 803 -5.93 16.25 16.37
N SER A 804 -6.37 15.56 17.43
CA SER A 804 -7.76 15.55 17.89
C SER A 804 -8.27 16.92 18.32
N ASP A 805 -7.38 17.88 18.56
CA ASP A 805 -7.75 19.25 18.92
C ASP A 805 -7.95 20.17 17.70
N ILE A 806 -7.51 19.77 16.49
CA ILE A 806 -7.56 20.62 15.28
C ILE A 806 -8.16 19.95 14.03
N ASN A 807 -8.46 18.65 14.07
CA ASN A 807 -8.89 17.85 12.92
C ASN A 807 -10.12 18.35 12.15
N ASN A 808 -11.05 19.07 12.79
CA ASN A 808 -12.25 19.61 12.12
C ASN A 808 -12.05 20.98 11.48
N THR A 809 -10.90 21.64 11.70
CA THR A 809 -10.61 22.94 11.09
C THR A 809 -10.38 22.81 9.58
N SER A 810 -10.70 23.85 8.81
CA SER A 810 -10.40 23.90 7.38
C SER A 810 -8.97 24.35 7.12
N MET A 811 -8.43 25.20 8.00
CA MET A 811 -7.15 25.84 7.80
C MET A 811 -6.50 26.23 9.12
N LEU A 812 -5.18 26.13 9.14
CA LEU A 812 -4.31 26.57 10.21
C LEU A 812 -3.43 27.72 9.69
N ILE A 813 -3.55 28.90 10.32
CA ILE A 813 -2.78 30.08 9.98
C ILE A 813 -1.88 30.45 11.15
N GLU A 814 -0.57 30.41 10.89
CA GLU A 814 0.44 30.82 11.85
C GLU A 814 0.82 32.28 11.63
N ILE A 815 0.68 33.10 12.67
CA ILE A 815 0.89 34.55 12.58
C ILE A 815 2.25 34.93 13.17
N ALA A 816 3.10 35.50 12.33
CA ALA A 816 4.38 36.09 12.72
C ALA A 816 4.26 37.62 12.81
N LYS A 817 3.78 38.13 13.95
CA LYS A 817 3.64 39.57 14.22
C LYS A 817 4.88 40.11 14.98
N LYS A 818 5.59 41.07 14.41
CA LYS A 818 6.81 41.69 14.94
C LYS A 818 6.59 42.32 16.32
N ARG A 819 7.55 42.08 17.22
CA ARG A 819 7.71 42.79 18.50
C ARG A 819 9.14 43.33 18.57
N ASP A 820 9.29 44.64 18.67
CA ASP A 820 10.58 45.33 18.60
C ASP A 820 11.39 44.95 17.34
N GLN A 821 12.56 44.29 17.49
CA GLN A 821 13.38 43.72 16.41
C GLN A 821 13.16 42.21 16.20
N TYR A 822 12.26 41.57 16.96
CA TYR A 822 12.04 40.11 16.93
C TYR A 822 10.74 39.74 16.20
N VAL A 823 10.84 38.84 15.23
CA VAL A 823 9.70 38.23 14.52
C VAL A 823 9.44 36.85 15.14
N PRO A 824 8.24 36.56 15.68
CA PRO A 824 7.88 35.24 16.17
C PRO A 824 8.05 34.18 15.08
N GLU A 825 8.59 33.04 15.47
CA GLU A 825 8.97 31.98 14.53
C GLU A 825 7.77 31.09 14.19
N LEU A 826 7.58 30.85 12.90
CA LEU A 826 6.54 29.93 12.40
C LEU A 826 7.12 28.52 12.22
N SER A 827 6.27 27.52 12.37
CA SER A 827 6.65 26.12 12.18
C SER A 827 6.71 25.71 10.72
N PHE A 828 6.15 26.50 9.80
CA PHE A 828 5.89 26.10 8.41
C PHE A 828 5.04 24.82 8.31
N GLY A 829 4.20 24.55 9.32
CA GLY A 829 3.39 23.34 9.39
C GLY A 829 4.20 22.07 9.65
N THR A 830 5.52 22.17 9.87
CA THR A 830 6.41 21.00 9.99
C THR A 830 6.12 20.13 11.21
N HIS A 831 5.60 20.72 12.30
CA HIS A 831 5.19 19.99 13.50
C HIS A 831 3.97 19.10 13.29
N PHE A 832 3.13 19.39 12.29
CA PHE A 832 1.93 18.63 11.98
C PHE A 832 1.90 18.17 10.53
N PHE A 833 3.05 18.13 9.85
CA PHE A 833 3.09 18.03 8.39
C PHE A 833 2.25 16.87 7.85
N GLN A 834 2.46 15.66 8.37
CA GLN A 834 1.71 14.49 7.95
C GLN A 834 0.23 14.62 8.31
N ASP A 835 -0.07 15.08 9.53
CA ASP A 835 -1.44 15.28 9.99
C ASP A 835 -2.24 16.32 9.18
N LEU A 836 -1.61 17.43 8.78
CA LEU A 836 -2.23 18.51 8.00
C LEU A 836 -2.54 18.02 6.59
N VAL A 837 -1.60 17.32 5.97
CA VAL A 837 -1.77 16.71 4.64
C VAL A 837 -2.91 15.68 4.69
N GLU A 838 -2.89 14.78 5.68
CA GLU A 838 -3.90 13.73 5.85
C GLU A 838 -5.30 14.27 6.12
N ALA A 839 -5.43 15.22 7.05
CA ALA A 839 -6.70 15.84 7.34
C ALA A 839 -7.09 16.92 6.34
N ASN A 840 -6.35 17.15 5.25
CA ASN A 840 -6.64 18.25 4.30
C ASN A 840 -6.83 19.61 5.00
N ILE A 841 -6.08 19.85 6.08
CA ILE A 841 -6.06 21.14 6.77
C ILE A 841 -5.06 22.00 6.01
N LYS A 842 -5.52 23.07 5.37
CA LYS A 842 -4.62 23.97 4.64
C LYS A 842 -3.74 24.73 5.63
N TYR A 843 -2.49 24.99 5.25
CA TYR A 843 -1.52 25.69 6.07
C TYR A 843 -1.10 27.00 5.40
N LEU A 844 -1.07 28.10 6.16
CA LEU A 844 -0.55 29.38 5.68
C LEU A 844 0.31 30.07 6.75
N PRO A 845 1.56 30.41 6.44
CA PRO A 845 2.32 31.36 7.22
C PRO A 845 1.88 32.80 6.86
N LEU A 846 1.45 33.56 7.85
CA LEU A 846 1.01 34.94 7.67
C LEU A 846 1.99 35.91 8.34
N TYR A 847 2.40 36.93 7.58
CA TYR A 847 3.27 38.02 8.03
C TYR A 847 2.50 39.35 7.95
N PRO A 848 1.79 39.75 9.01
CA PRO A 848 0.96 40.96 9.00
C PRO A 848 1.76 42.27 8.83
N ASP A 849 3.01 42.30 9.28
CA ASP A 849 3.85 43.52 9.26
C ASP A 849 4.67 43.71 7.98
N ASP A 850 4.33 43.00 6.90
CA ASP A 850 4.93 43.21 5.59
C ASP A 850 4.18 44.33 4.84
N ASN A 851 4.90 45.28 4.24
CA ASN A 851 4.28 46.45 3.61
C ASN A 851 3.39 46.11 2.39
N ARG A 852 3.47 44.86 1.90
CA ARG A 852 2.68 44.34 0.78
C ARG A 852 1.49 43.48 1.20
N SER A 853 1.44 43.02 2.46
CA SER A 853 0.30 42.27 2.97
C SER A 853 -0.78 43.21 3.51
N VAL A 854 -2.03 42.83 3.27
CA VAL A 854 -3.19 43.43 3.92
C VAL A 854 -3.53 42.52 5.08
N PHE A 855 -3.71 43.06 6.27
CA PHE A 855 -4.25 42.35 7.42
C PHE A 855 -5.27 43.23 8.13
N ASN A 856 -6.52 42.78 8.21
CA ASN A 856 -7.62 43.59 8.72
C ASN A 856 -7.77 43.42 10.24
N ASP A 857 -6.80 43.91 11.02
CA ASP A 857 -6.87 43.91 12.50
C ASP A 857 -8.15 44.57 13.00
N LYS A 858 -8.63 45.62 12.31
CA LYS A 858 -9.84 46.35 12.71
C LYS A 858 -11.06 45.45 12.76
N PHE A 859 -11.24 44.57 11.77
CA PHE A 859 -12.33 43.60 11.74
C PHE A 859 -12.27 42.64 12.93
N ILE A 860 -11.10 42.07 13.24
CA ILE A 860 -10.92 41.12 14.36
C ILE A 860 -11.14 41.82 15.71
N VAL A 861 -10.71 43.07 15.85
CA VAL A 861 -10.88 43.84 17.08
C VAL A 861 -12.34 44.26 17.29
N SER A 862 -13.03 44.70 16.25
CA SER A 862 -14.42 45.21 16.34
C SER A 862 -15.50 44.12 16.38
N SER A 863 -15.18 42.91 15.95
CA SER A 863 -16.14 41.81 15.91
C SER A 863 -16.50 41.31 17.32
N LYS A 864 -17.74 40.89 17.49
CA LYS A 864 -18.23 40.29 18.74
C LYS A 864 -17.48 38.98 19.02
N ASN A 865 -17.07 38.78 20.27
CA ASN A 865 -16.49 37.52 20.71
C ASN A 865 -17.59 36.61 21.27
N HIS A 866 -17.75 35.42 20.71
CA HIS A 866 -18.75 34.44 21.13
C HIS A 866 -18.18 33.38 22.09
N LEU A 867 -16.92 33.49 22.52
CA LEU A 867 -16.29 32.51 23.40
C LEU A 867 -17.11 32.26 24.68
N SER A 868 -17.52 33.33 25.36
CA SER A 868 -18.27 33.25 26.62
C SER A 868 -19.70 32.72 26.44
N GLU A 869 -20.26 32.80 25.23
CA GLU A 869 -21.57 32.22 24.89
C GLU A 869 -21.46 30.71 24.65
N ILE A 870 -20.39 30.26 23.99
CA ILE A 870 -20.18 28.85 23.63
C ILE A 870 -19.57 28.06 24.81
N LEU A 871 -18.63 28.66 25.54
CA LEU A 871 -17.87 28.05 26.63
C LEU A 871 -17.83 28.99 27.86
N PRO A 872 -18.92 29.04 28.66
CA PRO A 872 -19.04 29.96 29.80
C PRO A 872 -17.93 29.79 30.86
N ASP A 873 -17.49 28.55 31.08
CA ASP A 873 -16.44 28.19 32.04
C ASP A 873 -15.06 28.81 31.71
N TYR A 874 -14.85 29.24 30.46
CA TYR A 874 -13.59 29.80 29.97
C TYR A 874 -13.68 31.29 29.61
N SER A 875 -14.70 31.99 30.11
CA SER A 875 -14.90 33.43 29.92
C SER A 875 -13.69 34.29 30.31
N HIS A 876 -12.88 33.85 31.28
CA HIS A 876 -11.63 34.53 31.66
C HIS A 876 -10.58 34.60 30.52
N LEU A 877 -10.68 33.72 29.51
CA LEU A 877 -9.79 33.68 28.34
C LEU A 877 -10.32 34.51 27.15
N GLU A 878 -11.45 35.21 27.28
CA GLU A 878 -12.09 35.98 26.20
C GLU A 878 -11.20 37.13 25.67
N LYS A 879 -10.25 37.59 26.49
CA LYS A 879 -9.24 38.57 26.08
C LYS A 879 -8.20 37.98 25.10
N ILE A 880 -7.96 36.67 25.19
CA ILE A 880 -6.90 35.96 24.45
C ILE A 880 -7.48 35.22 23.24
N ILE A 881 -8.59 34.50 23.42
CA ILE A 881 -9.24 33.71 22.37
C ILE A 881 -10.50 34.44 21.92
N LYS A 882 -10.56 34.75 20.63
CA LYS A 882 -11.74 35.30 19.97
C LYS A 882 -12.38 34.26 19.07
N VAL A 883 -13.65 33.98 19.31
CA VAL A 883 -14.49 33.18 18.40
C VAL A 883 -15.44 34.14 17.69
N ILE A 884 -15.23 34.33 16.39
CA ILE A 884 -15.97 35.29 15.57
C ILE A 884 -16.87 34.52 14.60
N ASP A 885 -18.16 34.80 14.63
CA ASP A 885 -19.08 34.43 13.55
C ASP A 885 -18.93 35.44 12.39
N ILE A 886 -18.39 34.96 11.28
CA ILE A 886 -18.10 35.77 10.09
C ILE A 886 -19.39 36.14 9.37
N SER A 887 -20.37 35.24 9.34
CA SER A 887 -21.67 35.48 8.72
C SER A 887 -22.41 36.61 9.43
N GLU A 888 -22.43 36.61 10.77
CA GLU A 888 -23.02 37.69 11.56
C GLU A 888 -22.24 39.01 11.37
N ALA A 889 -20.91 38.97 11.48
CA ALA A 889 -20.06 40.17 11.43
C ALA A 889 -20.03 40.87 10.05
N THR A 890 -20.31 40.15 8.96
CA THR A 890 -20.23 40.68 7.59
C THR A 890 -21.58 40.82 6.89
N GLY A 891 -22.69 40.56 7.60
CA GLY A 891 -24.05 40.70 7.07
C GLY A 891 -24.45 39.59 6.08
N GLY A 892 -24.01 38.36 6.32
CA GLY A 892 -24.39 37.16 5.55
C GLY A 892 -23.34 36.66 4.55
N ASN A 893 -22.13 37.24 4.52
CA ASN A 893 -21.03 36.73 3.70
C ASN A 893 -20.20 35.70 4.47
N ASN A 894 -19.57 34.79 3.73
CA ASN A 894 -18.59 33.85 4.27
C ASN A 894 -17.18 34.27 3.85
N LEU A 895 -16.17 33.77 4.58
CA LEU A 895 -14.78 33.91 4.20
C LEU A 895 -14.39 32.78 3.23
N HIS A 896 -13.85 33.16 2.08
CA HIS A 896 -13.28 32.26 1.08
C HIS A 896 -11.79 32.55 0.96
N ILE A 897 -10.96 31.51 1.05
CA ILE A 897 -9.50 31.64 1.02
C ILE A 897 -8.97 30.98 -0.24
N TYR A 898 -8.37 31.80 -1.09
CA TYR A 898 -7.75 31.38 -2.35
C TYR A 898 -6.25 31.34 -2.18
N MET A 899 -5.61 30.23 -2.51
CA MET A 899 -4.16 30.05 -2.41
C MET A 899 -3.59 29.52 -3.73
N ASN A 900 -2.63 30.25 -4.28
CA ASN A 900 -1.99 29.92 -5.54
C ASN A 900 -0.47 30.01 -5.40
N SER A 901 0.19 28.85 -5.45
CA SER A 901 1.65 28.74 -5.35
C SER A 901 2.39 29.26 -6.59
N GLN A 902 1.80 29.17 -7.79
CA GLN A 902 2.42 29.67 -9.02
C GLN A 902 2.48 31.19 -9.03
N LEU A 903 1.41 31.83 -8.56
CA LEU A 903 1.35 33.28 -8.37
C LEU A 903 2.03 33.75 -7.07
N GLN A 904 2.45 32.82 -6.20
CA GLN A 904 2.92 33.09 -4.83
C GLN A 904 1.98 34.04 -4.08
N LYS A 905 0.66 33.82 -4.17
CA LYS A 905 -0.34 34.72 -3.59
C LYS A 905 -1.45 33.93 -2.91
N ALA A 906 -1.82 34.36 -1.72
CA ALA A 906 -3.03 33.93 -1.03
C ALA A 906 -3.88 35.12 -0.62
N SER A 907 -5.20 34.97 -0.65
CA SER A 907 -6.13 36.00 -0.20
C SER A 907 -7.36 35.39 0.47
N GLY A 908 -7.64 35.85 1.69
CA GLY A 908 -8.90 35.59 2.39
C GLY A 908 -9.88 36.73 2.12
N MET A 909 -11.01 36.44 1.48
CA MET A 909 -11.98 37.41 1.01
C MET A 909 -13.39 37.08 1.49
N PHE A 910 -14.16 38.10 1.86
CA PHE A 910 -15.58 37.96 2.17
C PHE A 910 -16.42 38.04 0.90
N SER A 911 -17.22 37.01 0.66
CA SER A 911 -18.18 36.97 -0.45
C SER A 911 -19.42 36.13 -0.08
N GLU A 912 -20.43 36.18 -0.94
CA GLU A 912 -21.67 35.42 -0.72
C GLU A 912 -21.37 33.92 -0.56
N PRO A 913 -22.15 33.20 0.26
CA PRO A 913 -22.01 31.77 0.41
C PRO A 913 -22.19 31.08 -0.94
N THR A 914 -21.25 30.22 -1.31
CA THR A 914 -21.44 29.33 -2.45
C THR A 914 -22.37 28.21 -2.02
N GLY A 915 -23.69 28.43 -2.15
CA GLY A 915 -24.75 27.57 -1.59
C GLY A 915 -24.40 26.08 -1.56
N HIS A 916 -24.61 25.45 -0.39
CA HIS A 916 -24.27 24.06 -0.06
C HIS A 916 -24.12 23.11 -1.26
N VAL A 917 -22.89 22.95 -1.76
CA VAL A 917 -22.48 21.62 -2.21
C VAL A 917 -22.37 20.80 -0.93
N SER A 918 -23.46 20.16 -0.54
CA SER A 918 -23.45 19.17 0.52
C SER A 918 -22.28 18.21 0.25
N LEU A 919 -21.26 18.26 1.10
CA LEU A 919 -20.24 17.21 1.25
C LEU A 919 -20.86 15.92 1.81
N LYS A 920 -22.07 15.55 1.37
CA LYS A 920 -22.42 14.14 1.25
C LYS A 920 -21.52 13.58 0.17
N ARG A 921 -20.35 13.09 0.60
CA ARG A 921 -19.47 12.18 -0.15
C ARG A 921 -20.35 11.24 -0.96
N LYS A 922 -20.54 11.54 -2.25
CA LYS A 922 -21.01 10.54 -3.21
C LYS A 922 -19.84 9.58 -3.35
N ARG A 923 -19.89 8.51 -2.55
CA ARG A 923 -19.24 7.25 -2.90
C ARG A 923 -19.81 6.83 -4.25
N SER A 924 -19.05 7.06 -5.31
CA SER A 924 -19.15 6.27 -6.53
C SER A 924 -17.75 5.84 -6.92
N SER A 925 -17.46 4.59 -6.58
CA SER A 925 -16.56 3.72 -7.33
C SER A 925 -16.76 3.91 -8.83
N THR A 926 -15.66 4.07 -9.56
CA THR A 926 -15.54 3.82 -11.00
C THR A 926 -16.55 4.58 -11.88
N GLU A 927 -16.16 5.78 -12.32
CA GLU A 927 -16.27 6.32 -13.69
C GLU A 927 -16.24 7.87 -13.68
N TYR A 928 -15.64 8.44 -14.74
CA TYR A 928 -15.65 9.85 -15.15
C TYR A 928 -14.63 10.84 -14.55
N ARG A 929 -13.42 10.81 -15.10
CA ARG A 929 -12.70 12.03 -15.54
C ARG A 929 -13.57 12.77 -16.59
N ALA A 930 -14.39 13.74 -16.21
CA ALA A 930 -15.05 14.65 -17.19
C ALA A 930 -15.73 15.92 -16.63
N VAL A 931 -15.56 16.35 -15.37
CA VAL A 931 -16.51 17.32 -14.77
C VAL A 931 -16.10 18.81 -14.86
N LYS A 932 -15.01 19.20 -15.55
CA LYS A 932 -14.72 20.63 -15.86
C LYS A 932 -14.63 21.01 -17.33
N THR A 933 -14.53 20.04 -18.25
CA THR A 933 -14.62 20.30 -19.71
C THR A 933 -16.05 20.55 -20.18
N ASP A 934 -17.03 20.19 -19.36
CA ASP A 934 -18.42 20.01 -19.79
C ASP A 934 -19.24 21.30 -19.89
N ILE A 935 -18.67 22.47 -19.57
CA ILE A 935 -19.34 23.77 -19.67
C ILE A 935 -19.03 24.47 -21.01
N HIS A 936 -17.79 24.35 -21.51
CA HIS A 936 -17.30 25.19 -22.61
C HIS A 936 -17.89 24.84 -23.97
N TRP A 937 -18.12 23.55 -24.25
CA TRP A 937 -18.78 23.13 -25.49
C TRP A 937 -20.28 23.44 -25.46
N LYS A 938 -20.94 23.35 -24.27
CA LYS A 938 -22.39 23.56 -24.13
C LYS A 938 -22.79 24.98 -24.49
N TRP A 939 -22.13 26.00 -23.93
CA TRP A 939 -22.49 27.39 -24.25
C TRP A 939 -22.17 27.71 -25.72
N ARG A 940 -21.04 27.24 -26.25
CA ARG A 940 -20.69 27.42 -27.67
C ARG A 940 -21.71 26.79 -28.62
N LEU A 941 -22.17 25.58 -28.30
CA LEU A 941 -23.21 24.90 -29.07
C LEU A 941 -24.54 25.66 -29.01
N ASN A 942 -24.94 26.15 -27.83
CA ASN A 942 -26.16 26.95 -27.68
C ASN A 942 -26.11 28.22 -28.53
N TYR A 943 -24.99 28.96 -28.52
CA TYR A 943 -24.85 30.14 -29.36
C TYR A 943 -24.80 29.82 -30.86
N ALA A 944 -24.20 28.69 -31.27
CA ALA A 944 -24.26 28.26 -32.66
C ALA A 944 -25.71 27.95 -33.10
N GLN A 945 -26.53 27.38 -32.22
CA GLN A 945 -27.96 27.15 -32.45
C GLN A 945 -28.74 28.47 -32.51
N GLU A 946 -28.48 29.41 -31.61
CA GLU A 946 -29.09 30.75 -31.63
C GLU A 946 -28.74 31.51 -32.91
N ILE A 947 -27.50 31.43 -33.39
CA ILE A 947 -27.09 32.03 -34.68
C ILE A 947 -27.88 31.40 -35.82
N ALA A 948 -28.00 30.06 -35.86
CA ALA A 948 -28.78 29.38 -36.90
C ALA A 948 -30.28 29.75 -36.85
N LEU A 949 -30.87 29.89 -35.66
CA LEU A 949 -32.27 30.28 -35.48
C LEU A 949 -32.54 31.76 -35.75
N ALA A 950 -31.57 32.64 -35.51
CA ALA A 950 -31.67 34.07 -35.80
C ALA A 950 -31.43 34.39 -37.28
N LEU A 951 -30.77 33.49 -38.02
CA LEU A 951 -30.47 33.66 -39.44
C LEU A 951 -31.76 33.51 -40.28
N ASP A 952 -31.98 34.46 -41.19
CA ASP A 952 -33.04 34.43 -42.20
C ASP A 952 -32.50 33.78 -43.50
N PRO A 953 -32.91 32.53 -43.82
CA PRO A 953 -32.32 31.78 -44.93
C PRO A 953 -32.59 32.41 -46.30
N GLU A 954 -33.79 33.00 -46.50
CA GLU A 954 -34.16 33.62 -47.77
C GLU A 954 -33.41 34.94 -47.97
N LYS A 955 -33.31 35.76 -46.91
CA LYS A 955 -32.56 37.02 -46.96
C LYS A 955 -31.09 36.81 -47.29
N PHE A 956 -30.46 35.83 -46.63
CA PHE A 956 -29.01 35.60 -46.75
C PHE A 956 -28.63 34.52 -47.79
N GLY A 957 -29.58 33.88 -48.45
CA GLY A 957 -29.28 32.86 -49.48
C GLY A 957 -28.63 31.58 -48.93
N VAL A 958 -28.96 31.22 -47.69
CA VAL A 958 -28.45 30.02 -46.99
C VAL A 958 -29.46 28.89 -47.13
N LYS A 959 -29.02 27.71 -47.59
CA LYS A 959 -29.85 26.50 -47.66
C LYS A 959 -29.80 25.72 -46.36
N GLU A 960 -28.60 25.47 -45.87
CA GLU A 960 -28.33 24.61 -44.70
C GLU A 960 -27.18 25.16 -43.88
N PHE A 961 -27.20 24.88 -42.57
CA PHE A 961 -26.23 25.36 -41.59
C PHE A 961 -25.77 24.20 -40.71
N TYR A 962 -24.47 23.95 -40.64
CA TYR A 962 -23.92 22.81 -39.91
C TYR A 962 -22.86 23.23 -38.91
N ILE A 963 -22.74 22.46 -37.83
CA ILE A 963 -21.64 22.55 -36.86
C ILE A 963 -20.78 21.30 -36.91
N PHE A 964 -19.46 21.46 -36.78
CA PHE A 964 -18.52 20.33 -36.70
C PHE A 964 -17.42 20.61 -35.67
N GLY A 965 -16.41 19.73 -35.61
CA GLY A 965 -15.23 19.96 -34.78
C GLY A 965 -15.45 19.77 -33.27
N SER A 966 -14.64 20.49 -32.47
CA SER A 966 -14.51 20.25 -31.02
C SER A 966 -15.80 20.52 -30.24
N VAL A 967 -16.59 21.52 -30.67
CA VAL A 967 -17.88 21.87 -30.04
C VAL A 967 -18.91 20.76 -30.25
N LYS A 968 -18.99 20.20 -31.46
CA LYS A 968 -19.89 19.08 -31.79
C LYS A 968 -19.47 17.77 -31.10
N ASN A 969 -18.17 17.57 -30.88
CA ASN A 969 -17.63 16.37 -30.22
C ASN A 969 -17.52 16.50 -28.69
N ALA A 970 -18.06 17.57 -28.09
CA ALA A 970 -18.05 17.84 -26.65
C ALA A 970 -16.64 17.92 -26.01
N THR A 971 -15.63 18.28 -26.80
CA THR A 971 -14.22 18.40 -26.36
C THR A 971 -13.70 19.84 -26.39
N ALA A 972 -14.56 20.83 -26.66
CA ALA A 972 -14.16 22.23 -26.71
C ALA A 972 -13.64 22.73 -25.35
N GLY A 973 -12.46 23.34 -25.38
CA GLY A 973 -11.82 23.98 -24.23
C GLY A 973 -12.00 25.50 -24.20
N PRO A 974 -11.31 26.20 -23.27
CA PRO A 974 -11.39 27.65 -23.12
C PRO A 974 -11.00 28.47 -24.36
N LEU A 975 -10.05 27.96 -25.15
CA LEU A 975 -9.52 28.61 -26.36
C LEU A 975 -10.10 28.07 -27.67
N SER A 976 -11.06 27.13 -27.62
CA SER A 976 -11.64 26.54 -28.82
C SER A 976 -12.56 27.52 -29.56
N ASP A 977 -12.53 27.42 -30.89
CA ASP A 977 -13.43 28.07 -31.85
C ASP A 977 -14.73 27.28 -32.05
N ILE A 978 -15.63 27.85 -32.84
CA ILE A 978 -16.90 27.26 -33.26
C ILE A 978 -16.83 27.05 -34.78
N ASP A 979 -16.61 25.80 -35.18
CA ASP A 979 -16.50 25.39 -36.58
C ASP A 979 -17.89 25.27 -37.24
N ILE A 980 -18.16 26.10 -38.26
CA ILE A 980 -19.44 26.20 -38.95
C ILE A 980 -19.27 25.96 -40.45
N ILE A 981 -20.18 25.19 -41.04
CA ILE A 981 -20.32 25.05 -42.50
C ILE A 981 -21.65 25.66 -42.93
N ILE A 982 -21.61 26.56 -43.90
CA ILE A 982 -22.80 27.21 -44.47
C ILE A 982 -22.94 26.75 -45.94
N HIS A 983 -24.05 26.07 -46.23
CA HIS A 983 -24.44 25.76 -47.61
C HIS A 983 -25.09 27.00 -48.22
N PHE A 984 -24.35 27.66 -49.10
CA PHE A 984 -24.72 28.95 -49.68
C PHE A 984 -25.14 28.80 -51.14
N SER A 985 -26.25 29.46 -51.51
CA SER A 985 -26.78 29.47 -52.87
C SER A 985 -27.31 30.85 -53.31
N GLY A 986 -27.00 31.90 -52.54
CA GLY A 986 -27.42 33.28 -52.82
C GLY A 986 -26.50 34.04 -53.79
N THR A 987 -26.79 35.33 -53.95
CA THR A 987 -25.97 36.27 -54.73
C THR A 987 -24.75 36.76 -53.94
N GLU A 988 -23.73 37.29 -54.62
CA GLU A 988 -22.54 37.86 -53.95
C GLU A 988 -22.87 38.99 -52.96
N ASN A 989 -23.94 39.77 -53.22
CA ASN A 989 -24.42 40.77 -52.28
C ASN A 989 -24.98 40.13 -51.00
N GLN A 990 -25.77 39.06 -51.11
CA GLN A 990 -26.27 38.31 -49.95
C GLN A 990 -25.13 37.66 -49.15
N LYS A 991 -24.10 37.17 -49.85
CA LYS A 991 -22.89 36.61 -49.20
C LYS A 991 -22.17 37.66 -48.36
N ARG A 992 -21.99 38.86 -48.91
CA ARG A 992 -21.35 39.99 -48.22
C ARG A 992 -22.15 40.41 -46.99
N ASP A 993 -23.47 40.49 -47.11
CA ASP A 993 -24.36 40.85 -45.99
C ASP A 993 -24.34 39.78 -44.89
N LEU A 994 -24.28 38.50 -45.26
CA LEU A 994 -24.16 37.39 -44.33
C LEU A 994 -22.83 37.42 -43.57
N ILE A 995 -21.71 37.67 -44.25
CA ILE A 995 -20.39 37.79 -43.61
C ILE A 995 -20.38 38.95 -42.60
N ASN A 996 -20.92 40.11 -42.99
CA ASN A 996 -21.01 41.26 -42.08
C ASN A 996 -21.89 40.97 -40.85
N TRP A 997 -22.98 40.22 -41.03
CA TRP A 997 -23.85 39.82 -39.93
C TRP A 997 -23.16 38.85 -38.98
N LEU A 998 -22.40 37.88 -39.51
CA LEU A 998 -21.63 36.92 -38.71
C LEU A 998 -20.43 37.56 -37.99
N ASP A 999 -19.79 38.60 -38.57
CA ASP A 999 -18.73 39.38 -37.89
C ASP A 999 -19.27 40.06 -36.61
N GLY A 1000 -20.52 40.53 -36.64
CA GLY A 1000 -21.19 41.08 -35.46
C GLY A 1000 -21.34 40.04 -34.34
N TRP A 1001 -21.73 38.81 -34.70
CA TRP A 1001 -21.81 37.69 -33.75
C TRP A 1001 -20.44 37.29 -33.21
N ASP A 1002 -19.43 37.22 -34.07
CA ASP A 1002 -18.07 36.88 -33.67
C ASP A 1002 -17.51 37.84 -32.61
N ARG A 1003 -17.70 39.16 -32.80
CA ARG A 1003 -17.32 40.19 -31.81
C ARG A 1003 -18.08 40.09 -30.50
N CYS A 1004 -19.34 39.64 -30.54
CA CYS A 1004 -20.10 39.38 -29.32
C CYS A 1004 -19.55 38.15 -28.59
N LEU A 1005 -19.31 37.07 -29.33
CA LEU A 1005 -18.84 35.80 -28.77
C LEU A 1005 -17.43 35.89 -28.19
N THR A 1006 -16.53 36.67 -28.77
CA THR A 1006 -15.19 36.93 -28.19
C THR A 1006 -15.30 37.57 -26.79
N ARG A 1007 -16.28 38.46 -26.59
CA ARG A 1007 -16.58 39.05 -25.27
C ARG A 1007 -17.19 38.01 -24.31
N VAL A 1008 -18.14 37.21 -24.78
CA VAL A 1008 -18.77 36.12 -23.99
C VAL A 1008 -17.73 35.08 -23.57
N ASN A 1009 -16.79 34.73 -24.45
CA ASN A 1009 -15.68 33.83 -24.13
C ASN A 1009 -14.78 34.41 -23.04
N PHE A 1010 -14.44 35.71 -23.12
CA PHE A 1010 -13.69 36.36 -22.06
C PHE A 1010 -14.43 36.32 -20.71
N TYR A 1011 -15.74 36.55 -20.69
CA TYR A 1011 -16.53 36.47 -19.44
C TYR A 1011 -16.66 35.03 -18.91
N ASN A 1012 -16.78 34.03 -19.79
CA ASN A 1012 -16.95 32.63 -19.40
C ASN A 1012 -15.64 31.88 -19.12
N THR A 1013 -14.51 32.37 -19.64
CA THR A 1013 -13.23 31.63 -19.63
C THR A 1013 -12.02 32.46 -19.19
N GLY A 1014 -12.13 33.78 -19.09
CA GLY A 1014 -11.00 34.68 -18.81
C GLY A 1014 -10.03 34.89 -19.97
N HIS A 1015 -10.11 34.11 -21.05
CA HIS A 1015 -9.21 34.21 -22.20
C HIS A 1015 -9.74 35.17 -23.26
N LYS A 1016 -8.86 36.06 -23.76
CA LYS A 1016 -9.13 36.89 -24.93
C LYS A 1016 -8.76 36.14 -26.21
N THR A 1017 -9.67 36.10 -27.17
CA THR A 1017 -9.45 35.57 -28.51
C THR A 1017 -9.90 36.61 -29.53
N ASP A 1018 -9.18 36.72 -30.65
CA ASP A 1018 -9.47 37.72 -31.68
C ASP A 1018 -10.64 37.30 -32.58
N LYS A 1019 -10.87 35.99 -32.72
CA LYS A 1019 -11.94 35.37 -33.52
C LYS A 1019 -12.40 34.07 -32.86
N ILE A 1020 -13.69 33.76 -32.91
CA ILE A 1020 -14.27 32.53 -32.37
C ILE A 1020 -15.06 31.74 -33.42
N LEU A 1021 -15.70 32.40 -34.38
CA LEU A 1021 -16.43 31.73 -35.45
C LEU A 1021 -15.47 31.40 -36.60
N ASP A 1022 -15.29 30.11 -36.87
CA ASP A 1022 -14.61 29.64 -38.08
C ASP A 1022 -15.65 29.16 -39.10
N ILE A 1023 -15.81 29.90 -40.20
CA ILE A 1023 -16.94 29.75 -41.13
C ILE A 1023 -16.45 29.30 -42.49
N HIS A 1024 -16.99 28.17 -42.95
CA HIS A 1024 -16.68 27.56 -44.24
C HIS A 1024 -17.91 27.57 -45.15
N PHE A 1025 -17.83 28.24 -46.30
CA PHE A 1025 -18.91 28.28 -47.28
C PHE A 1025 -18.76 27.15 -48.31
N ILE A 1026 -19.86 26.45 -48.59
CA ILE A 1026 -19.93 25.41 -49.62
C ILE A 1026 -21.10 25.66 -50.59
N THR A 1027 -20.94 25.21 -51.84
CA THR A 1027 -21.97 25.33 -52.89
C THR A 1027 -22.56 23.97 -53.26
N ASP A 1028 -23.64 23.97 -54.07
CA ASP A 1028 -24.23 22.73 -54.61
C ASP A 1028 -23.20 21.88 -55.39
N SER A 1029 -22.26 22.52 -56.10
CA SER A 1029 -21.18 21.81 -56.80
C SER A 1029 -20.20 21.14 -55.83
N ASP A 1030 -19.97 21.72 -54.65
CA ASP A 1030 -19.01 21.17 -53.68
C ASP A 1030 -19.57 19.93 -52.99
N ILE A 1031 -20.87 19.92 -52.70
CA ILE A 1031 -21.58 18.77 -52.14
C ILE A 1031 -21.60 17.61 -53.14
N LEU A 1032 -21.90 17.89 -54.42
CA LEU A 1032 -21.91 16.87 -55.48
C LEU A 1032 -20.53 16.26 -55.74
N LYS A 1033 -19.48 17.09 -55.71
CA LYS A 1033 -18.09 16.64 -55.93
C LYS A 1033 -17.41 16.13 -54.66
N LYS A 1034 -18.05 16.28 -53.48
CA LYS A 1034 -17.47 16.06 -52.16
C LYS A 1034 -16.10 16.73 -52.03
N THR A 1035 -16.02 18.01 -52.35
CA THR A 1035 -14.77 18.79 -52.27
C THR A 1035 -14.64 19.51 -50.93
N SER A 1036 -13.44 19.52 -50.34
CA SER A 1036 -13.12 20.24 -49.10
C SER A 1036 -14.03 19.86 -47.91
N TYR A 1037 -14.57 20.84 -47.17
CA TYR A 1037 -15.46 20.64 -46.01
C TYR A 1037 -16.78 19.93 -46.33
N ALA A 1038 -17.19 19.86 -47.61
CA ALA A 1038 -18.40 19.13 -48.01
C ALA A 1038 -18.27 17.61 -47.78
N LEU A 1039 -17.05 17.06 -47.66
CA LEU A 1039 -16.81 15.67 -47.26
C LEU A 1039 -17.39 15.32 -45.88
N LYS A 1040 -17.52 16.31 -44.99
CA LYS A 1040 -18.06 16.10 -43.63
C LYS A 1040 -19.58 15.93 -43.61
N ILE A 1041 -20.30 16.30 -44.68
CA ILE A 1041 -21.75 16.15 -44.75
C ILE A 1041 -22.07 14.69 -45.13
N GLY A 1042 -22.64 13.94 -44.17
CA GLY A 1042 -22.99 12.52 -44.36
C GLY A 1042 -21.81 11.54 -44.29
N ALA A 1043 -20.70 11.93 -43.66
CA ALA A 1043 -19.55 11.04 -43.43
C ALA A 1043 -19.87 9.91 -42.43
N LEU A 1044 -19.24 8.73 -42.60
CA LEU A 1044 -19.38 7.59 -41.67
C LEU A 1044 -18.73 7.86 -40.30
N THR A 1045 -17.69 8.70 -40.26
CA THR A 1045 -16.95 9.09 -39.05
C THR A 1045 -16.80 10.62 -39.01
N ASP A 1046 -17.06 11.23 -37.85
CA ASP A 1046 -17.04 12.69 -37.63
C ASP A 1046 -17.92 13.54 -38.59
N ALA A 1047 -19.16 13.10 -38.84
CA ALA A 1047 -20.11 13.87 -39.64
C ALA A 1047 -20.43 15.26 -39.02
N ALA A 1048 -20.58 16.26 -39.88
CA ALA A 1048 -21.11 17.57 -39.53
C ALA A 1048 -22.59 17.45 -39.14
N ARG A 1049 -23.01 18.14 -38.08
CA ARG A 1049 -24.37 18.09 -37.54
C ARG A 1049 -25.18 19.27 -38.09
N PRO A 1050 -26.33 19.03 -38.77
CA PRO A 1050 -27.20 20.13 -39.20
C PRO A 1050 -27.82 20.83 -37.98
N LEU A 1051 -27.89 22.16 -38.05
CA LEU A 1051 -28.58 23.02 -37.09
C LEU A 1051 -29.89 23.50 -37.71
N GLN A 1052 -30.91 23.65 -36.85
CA GLN A 1052 -32.23 24.08 -37.29
C GLN A 1052 -32.21 25.57 -37.65
N LEU A 1053 -32.59 25.89 -38.88
CA LEU A 1053 -32.79 27.27 -39.34
C LEU A 1053 -34.20 27.76 -39.00
N LYS A 1054 -34.38 29.08 -38.97
CA LYS A 1054 -35.70 29.72 -38.78
C LYS A 1054 -36.68 29.24 -39.86
N ILE A 1055 -37.79 28.65 -39.44
CA ILE A 1055 -38.89 28.27 -40.34
C ILE A 1055 -39.63 29.56 -40.73
N THR A 1056 -39.48 30.02 -41.97
CA THR A 1056 -40.39 31.00 -42.55
C THR A 1056 -41.71 30.30 -42.85
N THR A 1057 -42.67 30.39 -41.92
CA THR A 1057 -44.08 30.09 -42.23
C THR A 1057 -44.55 31.07 -43.30
N LYS A 1058 -44.66 30.62 -44.55
CA LYS A 1058 -45.53 31.26 -45.53
C LYS A 1058 -46.97 31.04 -45.06
N GLU A 1059 -47.58 32.07 -44.46
CA GLU A 1059 -49.03 32.23 -44.53
C GLU A 1059 -49.43 32.37 -46.01
N VAL A 1060 -50.61 31.83 -46.35
CA VAL A 1060 -51.26 31.94 -47.67
C VAL A 1060 -51.40 33.39 -48.12
#